data_AF-A0A7D4B927-F1
#
_entry.id   AF-A0A7D4B927-F1
#
_cell.length_a   1.000
_cell.length_b   1.000
_cell.length_c   1.000
_cell.angle_alpha   90.00
_cell.angle_beta   90.00
_cell.angle_gamma   90.00
#
_symmetry.space_group_name_H-M   'P 1'
#
loop_
_entity.id
_entity.type
_entity.pdbx_description
1 polymer ?
#
loop_
_entity_poly.entity_id
_entity_poly.type
_entity_poly.pdbx_seq_one_letter_code
_entity_poly.pdbx_strand_id
1 'polypeptide(L)'
;MSSVPIMETLPHLSLGVTGHRGTNPAFSANRAAVTEALNEVFARIDGILAGHEQALAPVRMHSLLVDGVDQIAAELALARQWELVAPLPFGSALNLAINARPSTVADMEALCRGDMASDPAVESHAAAIREVTQRAQLFELADRDEEVAALFREALADPGSFDKARAFDTQCSDHVALAGRVMIERTDLIVAVWDRKVRNLRGGTGHTVVSALELGTPVMVIDPASPTEWQIYTRPEELAQPLRRGEDRLEAIVEAAFLAAEADDRALEKERWHGSGSHLWSLYRRIEVVFGGEGRPFRRLSSSYETPGAIGTGSGAELIGTVAELLPPGDKVADRLASSILPQFAWADGVSSWLSDAYRSGMCYNFIFSALAVMAGVLYLPLGLMEQKWIFASIELLLLAMIVFVTLIGGRLAWHRRWFETRRVAEYLRHSPSLLMLGVARPTGRWPRGKDKEWPEHFARHCLREVGLPRVRIDRRYLRDVLERVVLRHVQEQRAYHLAKAKRLATVHHRIDRVAEKCFLLAIFSVSLFLASSAGAALGILPAHWPGAGAKLFTFLGVAFPTLGASLSGIRFFGDFERFAAISRVTAEKLGEVEKRIKLVLSGNGDSLGYACAAELVHTLEEIVVDEIESWQAVFGAKHIALPA
;
A
#
# COMPACT_ATOMS: atom_id res chain seq x y z
N MET A 1 13.33 -7.07 -26.59
CA MET A 1 12.40 -7.56 -25.55
C MET A 1 13.26 -7.89 -24.34
N SER A 2 13.42 -6.96 -23.41
CA SER A 2 14.13 -7.24 -22.16
C SER A 2 13.11 -7.62 -21.11
N SER A 3 13.22 -8.83 -20.58
CA SER A 3 12.82 -9.07 -19.20
C SER A 3 13.68 -8.15 -18.35
N VAL A 4 13.14 -7.00 -17.94
CA VAL A 4 13.79 -6.23 -16.88
C VAL A 4 13.52 -7.05 -15.62
N PRO A 5 14.53 -7.71 -15.04
CA PRO A 5 14.30 -8.53 -13.87
C PRO A 5 13.80 -7.63 -12.75
N ILE A 6 12.80 -8.11 -12.01
CA ILE A 6 12.51 -7.57 -10.68
C ILE A 6 13.76 -7.83 -9.85
N MET A 7 14.18 -6.84 -9.06
CA MET A 7 15.30 -7.02 -8.16
C MET A 7 14.91 -8.09 -7.13
N GLU A 8 15.70 -9.15 -7.03
CA GLU A 8 15.50 -10.20 -6.02
C GLU A 8 15.58 -9.57 -4.63
N THR A 9 14.44 -9.52 -3.93
CA THR A 9 14.39 -9.07 -2.54
C THR A 9 14.71 -10.26 -1.66
N LEU A 10 15.78 -10.22 -0.88
CA LEU A 10 16.09 -11.32 0.02
C LEU A 10 15.05 -11.39 1.15
N PRO A 11 14.41 -12.54 1.36
CA PRO A 11 13.52 -12.74 2.48
C PRO A 11 14.25 -12.51 3.81
N HIS A 12 13.60 -11.88 4.79
CA HIS A 12 14.19 -11.65 6.12
C HIS A 12 13.12 -11.63 7.21
N LEU A 13 13.53 -12.08 8.40
CA LEU A 13 12.71 -12.07 9.62
C LEU A 13 12.96 -10.77 10.40
N SER A 14 11.89 -10.04 10.72
CA SER A 14 11.95 -8.88 11.59
C SER A 14 11.39 -9.21 12.98
N LEU A 15 12.20 -9.09 14.02
CA LEU A 15 11.82 -9.32 15.41
C LEU A 15 11.71 -8.00 16.16
N GLY A 16 10.78 -7.90 17.10
CA GLY A 16 10.66 -6.78 18.03
C GLY A 16 10.90 -7.28 19.45
N VAL A 17 11.48 -6.48 20.31
CA VAL A 17 11.64 -6.83 21.72
C VAL A 17 11.05 -5.75 22.62
N THR A 18 10.44 -6.18 23.72
CA THR A 18 10.02 -5.31 24.81
C THR A 18 10.11 -6.07 26.12
N GLY A 19 10.38 -5.38 27.23
CA GLY A 19 10.30 -6.05 28.52
C GLY A 19 10.38 -5.12 29.70
N HIS A 20 10.45 -5.75 30.87
CA HIS A 20 10.60 -5.05 32.13
C HIS A 20 11.94 -4.32 32.22
N ARG A 21 11.90 -3.15 32.88
CA ARG A 21 13.09 -2.40 33.25
C ARG A 21 13.90 -3.13 34.32
N GLY A 22 15.19 -2.83 34.45
CA GLY A 22 16.08 -3.44 35.45
C GLY A 22 15.59 -3.27 36.91
N THR A 23 14.76 -2.26 37.18
CA THR A 23 14.14 -2.01 38.49
C THR A 23 12.94 -2.88 38.81
N ASN A 24 12.38 -3.62 37.84
CA ASN A 24 11.25 -4.51 38.11
C ASN A 24 11.68 -5.67 39.01
N PRO A 25 11.03 -5.92 40.16
CA PRO A 25 11.47 -6.94 41.12
C PRO A 25 11.44 -8.37 40.56
N ALA A 26 10.43 -8.72 39.76
CA ALA A 26 10.28 -10.06 39.22
C ALA A 26 11.36 -10.36 38.16
N PHE A 27 11.67 -9.37 37.32
CA PHE A 27 12.77 -9.47 36.36
C PHE A 27 14.13 -9.47 37.04
N SER A 28 14.39 -8.53 37.95
CA SER A 28 15.67 -8.41 38.65
C SER A 28 16.06 -9.71 39.38
N ALA A 29 15.09 -10.33 40.06
CA ALA A 29 15.29 -11.60 40.76
C ALA A 29 15.60 -12.78 39.83
N ASN A 30 15.15 -12.73 38.57
CA ASN A 30 15.25 -13.83 37.60
C ASN A 30 16.09 -13.47 36.35
N ARG A 31 16.93 -12.42 36.43
CA ARG A 31 17.63 -11.84 35.27
C ARG A 31 18.40 -12.89 34.47
N ALA A 32 19.19 -13.74 35.15
CA ALA A 32 19.99 -14.77 34.49
C ALA A 32 19.12 -15.83 33.78
N ALA A 33 18.03 -16.28 34.41
CA ALA A 33 17.12 -17.25 33.82
C ALA A 33 16.36 -16.67 32.61
N VAL A 34 16.00 -15.38 32.66
CA VAL A 34 15.40 -14.67 31.52
C VAL A 34 16.40 -14.50 30.39
N THR A 35 17.65 -14.15 30.68
CA THR A 35 18.72 -14.06 29.67
C THR A 35 18.91 -15.40 28.97
N GLU A 36 18.94 -16.51 29.70
CA GLU A 36 19.07 -17.84 29.10
C GLU A 36 17.85 -18.19 28.24
N ALA A 37 16.64 -17.93 28.71
CA ALA A 37 15.43 -18.18 27.92
C ALA A 37 15.40 -17.38 26.61
N LEU A 38 15.83 -16.10 26.62
CA LEU A 38 15.99 -15.30 25.41
C LEU A 38 17.04 -15.89 24.47
N ASN A 39 18.17 -16.33 25.02
CA ASN A 39 19.26 -16.95 24.28
C ASN A 39 18.80 -18.26 23.60
N GLU A 40 18.05 -19.11 24.31
CA GLU A 40 17.47 -20.34 23.78
C GLU A 40 16.44 -20.07 22.68
N VAL A 41 15.55 -19.09 22.86
CA VAL A 41 14.57 -18.69 21.83
C VAL A 41 15.29 -18.20 20.57
N PHE A 42 16.31 -17.34 20.71
CA PHE A 42 17.06 -16.84 19.57
C PHE A 42 17.85 -17.95 18.87
N ALA A 43 18.46 -18.87 19.61
CA ALA A 43 19.13 -20.05 19.04
C ALA A 43 18.15 -20.96 18.28
N ARG A 44 16.90 -21.10 18.77
CA ARG A 44 15.86 -21.86 18.07
C ARG A 44 15.45 -21.19 16.76
N ILE A 45 15.36 -19.86 16.74
CA ILE A 45 15.12 -19.08 15.51
C ILE A 45 16.27 -19.29 14.53
N ASP A 46 17.53 -19.14 14.96
CA ASP A 46 18.71 -19.40 14.12
C ASP A 46 18.69 -20.83 13.54
N GLY A 47 18.27 -21.82 14.33
CA GLY A 47 18.13 -23.21 13.89
C GLY A 47 17.06 -23.42 12.81
N ILE A 48 15.89 -22.76 12.92
CA ILE A 48 14.84 -22.79 11.88
C ILE A 48 15.36 -22.13 10.60
N LEU A 49 16.05 -21.00 10.72
CA LEU A 49 16.60 -20.26 9.58
C LEU A 49 17.70 -21.05 8.85
N ALA A 50 18.58 -21.73 9.60
CA ALA A 50 19.63 -22.56 9.03
C ALA A 50 19.10 -23.79 8.26
N GLY A 51 17.85 -24.17 8.49
CA GLY A 51 17.17 -25.24 7.75
C GLY A 51 16.70 -24.86 6.34
N HIS A 52 16.78 -23.58 5.96
CA HIS A 52 16.33 -23.10 4.65
C HIS A 52 17.47 -23.16 3.61
N GLU A 53 17.17 -23.65 2.40
CA GLU A 53 18.17 -23.78 1.31
C GLU A 53 18.45 -22.44 0.58
N GLN A 54 17.55 -21.46 0.69
CA GLN A 54 17.69 -20.15 0.03
C GLN A 54 18.53 -19.17 0.84
N ALA A 55 19.19 -18.24 0.15
CA ALA A 55 19.88 -17.14 0.81
C ALA A 55 18.87 -16.23 1.52
N LEU A 56 19.09 -15.98 2.81
CA LEU A 56 18.26 -15.10 3.63
C LEU A 56 19.04 -13.83 3.96
N ALA A 57 18.34 -12.70 4.05
CA ALA A 57 18.91 -11.51 4.66
C ALA A 57 19.03 -11.70 6.19
N PRO A 58 19.99 -11.02 6.85
CA PRO A 58 20.16 -11.13 8.30
C PRO A 58 18.88 -10.83 9.07
N VAL A 59 18.67 -11.53 10.19
CA VAL A 59 17.57 -11.22 11.11
C VAL A 59 17.72 -9.77 11.58
N ARG A 60 16.62 -9.03 11.56
CA ARG A 60 16.57 -7.66 12.04
C ARG A 60 15.84 -7.62 13.37
N MET A 61 16.50 -7.14 14.41
CA MET A 61 15.89 -6.92 15.71
C MET A 61 15.61 -5.43 15.93
N HIS A 62 14.35 -5.13 16.25
CA HIS A 62 13.89 -3.81 16.65
C HIS A 62 13.79 -3.73 18.18
N SER A 63 14.43 -2.73 18.77
CA SER A 63 14.46 -2.51 20.22
C SER A 63 14.41 -1.02 20.53
N LEU A 64 13.64 -0.62 21.56
CA LEU A 64 13.63 0.78 22.02
C LEU A 64 14.88 1.11 22.86
N LEU A 65 15.75 0.11 23.10
CA LEU A 65 16.96 0.19 23.92
C LEU A 65 16.72 0.70 25.35
N VAL A 66 15.53 0.44 25.88
CA VAL A 66 15.19 0.76 27.26
C VAL A 66 16.06 -0.05 28.22
N ASP A 67 16.42 0.50 29.37
CA ASP A 67 17.15 -0.27 30.41
C ASP A 67 16.43 -1.60 30.74
N GLY A 68 17.20 -2.68 30.93
CA GLY A 68 16.69 -4.00 31.29
C GLY A 68 16.68 -4.98 30.12
N VAL A 69 15.52 -5.57 29.83
CA VAL A 69 15.36 -6.65 28.84
C VAL A 69 15.79 -6.22 27.43
N ASP A 70 15.41 -5.03 26.99
CA ASP A 70 15.69 -4.52 25.65
C ASP A 70 17.19 -4.45 25.34
N GLN A 71 18.03 -4.10 26.33
CA GLN A 71 19.49 -4.06 26.20
C GLN A 71 20.11 -5.45 26.19
N ILE A 72 19.64 -6.37 27.05
CA ILE A 72 20.11 -7.77 27.05
C ILE A 72 19.82 -8.41 25.69
N ALA A 73 18.60 -8.24 25.16
CA ALA A 73 18.25 -8.74 23.85
C ALA A 73 19.09 -8.11 22.74
N ALA A 74 19.42 -6.82 22.84
CA ALA A 74 20.29 -6.11 21.89
C ALA A 74 21.69 -6.69 21.86
N GLU A 75 22.30 -6.96 23.02
CA GLU A 75 23.60 -7.62 23.11
C GLU A 75 23.57 -9.04 22.52
N LEU A 76 22.53 -9.82 22.84
CA LEU A 76 22.36 -11.18 22.31
C LEU A 76 22.19 -11.21 20.78
N ALA A 77 21.47 -10.24 20.21
CA ALA A 77 21.31 -10.08 18.76
C ALA A 77 22.63 -9.68 18.10
N LEU A 78 23.34 -8.71 18.68
CA LEU A 78 24.65 -8.25 18.18
C LEU A 78 25.71 -9.36 18.23
N ALA A 79 25.69 -10.23 19.24
CA ALA A 79 26.56 -11.39 19.34
C ALA A 79 26.31 -12.42 18.22
N ARG A 80 25.09 -12.45 17.67
CA ARG A 80 24.67 -13.30 16.54
C ARG A 80 24.84 -12.65 15.17
N GLN A 81 25.41 -11.45 15.12
CA GLN A 81 25.53 -10.65 13.90
C GLN A 81 24.17 -10.29 13.26
N TRP A 82 23.09 -10.27 14.07
CA TRP A 82 21.81 -9.74 13.63
C TRP A 82 21.88 -8.21 13.47
N GLU A 83 21.06 -7.66 12.58
CA GLU A 83 20.93 -6.22 12.41
C GLU A 83 20.13 -5.63 13.56
N LEU A 84 20.71 -4.67 14.30
CA LEU A 84 20.03 -3.98 15.39
C LEU A 84 19.48 -2.62 14.90
N VAL A 85 18.17 -2.46 14.93
CA VAL A 85 17.49 -1.20 14.59
C VAL A 85 16.79 -0.65 15.83
N ALA A 86 17.03 0.62 16.13
CA ALA A 86 16.54 1.25 17.35
C ALA A 86 15.64 2.45 17.04
N PRO A 87 14.31 2.26 16.94
CA PRO A 87 13.38 3.37 16.98
C PRO A 87 13.36 3.92 18.41
N LEU A 88 14.12 4.97 18.67
CA LEU A 88 14.26 5.53 20.01
C LEU A 88 13.08 6.47 20.32
N PRO A 89 12.51 6.42 21.55
CA PRO A 89 11.47 7.34 21.99
C PRO A 89 11.88 8.82 21.99
N PHE A 90 13.19 9.08 22.03
CA PHE A 90 13.80 10.40 22.10
C PHE A 90 15.04 10.44 21.22
N GLY A 91 15.64 11.62 21.10
CA GLY A 91 17.05 11.74 20.71
C GLY A 91 17.96 10.82 21.49
N SER A 92 18.98 10.28 20.85
CA SER A 92 19.99 9.38 21.45
C SER A 92 20.58 9.94 22.75
N ALA A 93 20.90 11.24 22.81
CA ALA A 93 21.42 11.88 24.02
C ALA A 93 20.41 11.93 25.18
N LEU A 94 19.16 12.32 24.91
CA LEU A 94 18.11 12.34 25.94
C LEU A 94 17.70 10.92 26.35
N ASN A 95 17.60 10.01 25.39
CA ASN A 95 17.32 8.60 25.64
C ASN A 95 18.41 7.97 26.50
N LEU A 96 19.68 8.28 26.24
CA LEU A 96 20.82 7.90 27.08
C LEU A 96 20.65 8.45 28.50
N ALA A 97 20.42 9.76 28.64
CA ALA A 97 20.27 10.39 29.95
C ALA A 97 19.12 9.79 30.78
N ILE A 98 17.97 9.53 30.16
CA ILE A 98 16.82 8.91 30.82
C ILE A 98 17.14 7.48 31.26
N ASN A 99 17.77 6.68 30.40
CA ASN A 99 18.05 5.27 30.71
C ASN A 99 19.27 5.06 31.63
N ALA A 100 20.21 6.01 31.68
CA ALA A 100 21.34 6.00 32.62
C ALA A 100 20.93 6.27 34.07
N ARG A 101 19.71 6.80 34.29
CA ARG A 101 19.11 7.08 35.60
C ARG A 101 19.96 7.97 36.52
N PRO A 102 20.32 9.20 36.08
CA PRO A 102 20.98 10.16 36.95
C PRO A 102 20.08 10.50 38.16
N SER A 103 20.71 10.68 39.33
CA SER A 103 20.05 11.18 40.54
C SER A 103 20.14 12.71 40.67
N THR A 104 20.99 13.35 39.86
CA THR A 104 21.25 14.79 39.90
C THR A 104 20.96 15.45 38.56
N VAL A 105 20.58 16.73 38.61
CA VAL A 105 20.43 17.57 37.40
C VAL A 105 21.76 17.69 36.66
N ALA A 106 22.88 17.80 37.37
CA ALA A 106 24.20 17.96 36.77
C ALA A 106 24.59 16.77 35.88
N ASP A 107 24.39 15.55 36.36
CA ASP A 107 24.67 14.34 35.57
C ASP A 107 23.72 14.21 34.39
N MET A 108 22.44 14.51 34.58
CA MET A 108 21.46 14.51 33.49
C MET A 108 21.86 15.47 32.36
N GLU A 109 22.24 16.70 32.71
CA GLU A 109 22.64 17.70 31.73
C GLU A 109 23.97 17.38 31.08
N ALA A 110 24.92 16.78 31.82
CA ALA A 110 26.17 16.27 31.26
C ALA A 110 25.90 15.22 30.18
N LEU A 111 25.08 14.21 30.49
CA LEU A 111 24.72 13.17 29.52
C LEU A 111 23.97 13.73 28.30
N CYS A 112 23.06 14.69 28.48
CA CYS A 112 22.35 15.34 27.37
C CYS A 112 23.28 16.14 26.44
N ARG A 113 24.41 16.65 26.95
CA ARG A 113 25.46 17.30 26.14
C ARG A 113 26.43 16.31 25.50
N GLY A 114 26.34 15.03 25.85
CA GLY A 114 27.28 13.99 25.42
C GLY A 114 28.53 13.88 26.29
N ASP A 115 28.56 14.56 27.45
CA ASP A 115 29.64 14.46 28.43
C ASP A 115 29.50 13.19 29.30
N MET A 116 30.52 12.88 30.10
CA MET A 116 30.47 11.80 31.10
C MET A 116 29.69 12.24 32.34
N ALA A 117 28.96 11.33 32.96
CA ALA A 117 28.37 11.57 34.28
C ALA A 117 29.46 11.56 35.37
N SER A 118 29.26 12.35 36.42
CA SER A 118 30.17 12.41 37.57
C SER A 118 29.96 11.23 38.52
N ASP A 119 28.72 10.73 38.64
CA ASP A 119 28.41 9.50 39.37
C ASP A 119 28.92 8.27 38.58
N PRO A 120 29.83 7.45 39.15
CA PRO A 120 30.40 6.29 38.47
C PRO A 120 29.37 5.23 38.07
N ALA A 121 28.29 5.05 38.85
CA ALA A 121 27.25 4.07 38.54
C ALA A 121 26.40 4.53 37.35
N VAL A 122 26.06 5.83 37.31
CA VAL A 122 25.36 6.45 36.19
C VAL A 122 26.21 6.40 34.92
N GLU A 123 27.50 6.71 35.04
CA GLU A 123 28.44 6.67 33.92
C GLU A 123 28.65 5.24 33.41
N SER A 124 28.70 4.24 34.28
CA SER A 124 28.77 2.83 33.88
C SER A 124 27.54 2.41 33.06
N HIS A 125 26.32 2.80 33.46
CA HIS A 125 25.12 2.54 32.68
C HIS A 125 25.14 3.30 31.35
N ALA A 126 25.55 4.57 31.37
CA ALA A 126 25.64 5.38 30.16
C ALA A 126 26.66 4.80 29.16
N ALA A 127 27.81 4.31 29.63
CA ALA A 127 28.82 3.66 28.80
C ALA A 127 28.27 2.41 28.09
N ALA A 128 27.55 1.54 28.81
CA ALA A 128 26.93 0.35 28.22
C ALA A 128 25.89 0.70 27.14
N ILE A 129 25.04 1.71 27.42
CA ILE A 129 24.05 2.18 26.44
C ILE A 129 24.74 2.75 25.20
N ARG A 130 25.81 3.55 25.38
CA ARG A 130 26.60 4.11 24.26
C ARG A 130 27.18 3.02 23.38
N GLU A 131 27.73 1.95 23.96
CA GLU A 131 28.31 0.83 23.21
C GLU A 131 27.27 0.15 22.30
N VAL A 132 26.09 -0.17 22.84
CA VAL A 132 25.01 -0.79 22.06
C VAL A 132 24.47 0.17 21.00
N THR A 133 24.26 1.44 21.37
CA THR A 133 23.70 2.48 20.48
C THR A 133 24.61 2.77 19.29
N GLN A 134 25.94 2.74 19.46
CA GLN A 134 26.90 2.93 18.37
C GLN A 134 26.84 1.83 17.29
N ARG A 135 26.35 0.64 17.66
CA ARG A 135 26.22 -0.52 16.78
C ARG A 135 24.81 -0.68 16.21
N ALA A 136 23.90 0.21 16.58
CA ALA A 136 22.51 0.20 16.15
C ALA A 136 22.24 1.22 15.03
N GLN A 137 21.25 0.91 14.19
CA GLN A 137 20.67 1.86 13.25
C GLN A 137 19.57 2.67 13.95
N LEU A 138 19.86 3.96 14.21
CA LEU A 138 19.02 4.80 15.05
C LEU A 138 17.94 5.54 14.26
N PHE A 139 16.70 5.46 14.73
CA PHE A 139 15.57 6.25 14.25
C PHE A 139 15.02 7.01 15.46
N GLU A 140 15.44 8.26 15.63
CA GLU A 140 15.34 8.98 16.91
C GLU A 140 14.14 9.95 16.91
N LEU A 141 13.10 9.69 17.71
CA LEU A 141 11.93 10.56 17.82
C LEU A 141 12.23 11.79 18.70
N ALA A 142 12.93 12.75 18.12
CA ALA A 142 13.54 13.88 18.82
C ALA A 142 12.70 15.17 18.81
N ASP A 143 11.48 15.13 18.28
CA ASP A 143 10.66 16.31 17.99
C ASP A 143 10.22 17.07 19.25
N ARG A 144 10.32 16.43 20.42
CA ARG A 144 9.98 17.00 21.74
C ARG A 144 11.09 16.87 22.78
N ASP A 145 12.33 16.65 22.34
CA ASP A 145 13.46 16.47 23.27
C ASP A 145 13.61 17.64 24.24
N GLU A 146 13.45 18.89 23.76
CA GLU A 146 13.57 20.08 24.61
C GLU A 146 12.51 20.13 25.72
N GLU A 147 11.26 19.80 25.40
CA GLU A 147 10.17 19.76 26.37
C GLU A 147 10.34 18.66 27.40
N VAL A 148 10.69 17.45 26.95
CA VAL A 148 10.87 16.30 27.82
C VAL A 148 12.09 16.50 28.71
N ALA A 149 13.19 17.06 28.19
CA ALA A 149 14.38 17.38 28.97
C ALA A 149 14.09 18.45 30.04
N ALA A 150 13.24 19.44 29.75
CA ALA A 150 12.82 20.44 30.73
C ALA A 150 12.03 19.80 31.88
N LEU A 151 11.05 18.94 31.57
CA LEU A 151 10.29 18.20 32.57
C LEU A 151 11.19 17.26 33.39
N PHE A 152 12.15 16.61 32.73
CA PHE A 152 13.10 15.73 33.41
C PHE A 152 13.97 16.51 34.40
N ARG A 153 14.45 17.70 34.00
CA ARG A 153 15.21 18.60 34.87
C ARG A 153 14.39 18.99 36.10
N GLU A 154 13.14 19.38 35.90
CA GLU A 154 12.26 19.80 36.98
C GLU A 154 11.97 18.67 37.97
N ALA A 155 11.74 17.45 37.46
CA ALA A 155 11.54 16.26 38.28
C ALA A 155 12.78 15.90 39.12
N LEU A 156 13.99 16.06 38.56
CA LEU A 156 15.25 15.82 39.28
C LEU A 156 15.58 16.93 40.28
N ALA A 157 15.25 18.18 39.97
CA ALA A 157 15.47 19.33 40.86
C ALA A 157 14.58 19.27 42.12
N ASP A 158 13.45 18.57 42.04
CA ASP A 158 12.48 18.44 43.14
C ASP A 158 11.91 17.00 43.22
N PRO A 159 12.70 16.02 43.67
CA PRO A 159 12.30 14.61 43.67
C PRO A 159 11.10 14.28 44.56
N GLY A 160 10.75 15.19 45.50
CA GLY A 160 9.58 15.04 46.36
C GLY A 160 8.27 15.47 45.71
N SER A 161 8.32 16.16 44.57
CA SER A 161 7.14 16.66 43.87
C SER A 161 6.51 15.59 42.97
N PHE A 162 5.39 15.04 43.45
CA PHE A 162 4.59 14.09 42.68
C PHE A 162 4.12 14.65 41.34
N ASP A 163 3.73 15.92 41.28
CA ASP A 163 3.20 16.54 40.06
C ASP A 163 4.27 16.66 38.97
N LYS A 164 5.50 17.05 39.33
CA LYS A 164 6.62 17.15 38.38
C LYS A 164 7.05 15.77 37.88
N ALA A 165 7.19 14.80 38.78
CA ALA A 165 7.50 13.42 38.42
C ALA A 165 6.43 12.85 37.47
N ARG A 166 5.15 13.04 37.79
CA ARG A 166 4.03 12.59 36.95
C ARG A 166 4.00 13.28 35.59
N ALA A 167 4.29 14.57 35.52
CA ALA A 167 4.33 15.31 34.26
C ALA A 167 5.40 14.75 33.31
N PHE A 168 6.61 14.52 33.83
CA PHE A 168 7.70 13.86 33.10
C PHE A 168 7.33 12.43 32.68
N ASP A 169 6.85 11.60 33.61
CA ASP A 169 6.50 10.20 33.34
C ASP A 169 5.43 10.08 32.27
N THR A 170 4.40 10.95 32.29
CA THR A 170 3.32 10.95 31.31
C THR A 170 3.85 11.23 29.90
N GLN A 171 4.65 12.29 29.74
CA GLN A 171 5.23 12.65 28.43
C GLN A 171 6.21 11.59 27.92
N CYS A 172 6.97 10.97 28.84
CA CYS A 172 7.86 9.87 28.49
C CYS A 172 7.07 8.65 28.01
N SER A 173 6.03 8.25 28.74
CA SER A 173 5.15 7.14 28.37
C SER A 173 4.49 7.33 27.01
N ASP A 174 4.09 8.56 26.68
CA ASP A 174 3.51 8.88 25.37
C ASP A 174 4.51 8.68 24.23
N HIS A 175 5.75 9.14 24.38
CA HIS A 175 6.80 8.95 23.37
C HIS A 175 7.24 7.50 23.24
N VAL A 176 7.34 6.76 24.35
CA VAL A 176 7.65 5.33 24.31
C VAL A 176 6.56 4.57 23.56
N ALA A 177 5.29 4.94 23.72
CA ALA A 177 4.20 4.35 22.95
C ALA A 177 4.31 4.64 21.44
N LEU A 178 4.73 5.85 21.05
CA LEU A 178 4.96 6.20 19.64
C LEU A 178 6.10 5.39 19.02
N ALA A 179 7.26 5.33 19.68
CA ALA A 179 8.37 4.52 19.21
C ALA A 179 8.05 3.02 19.21
N GLY A 180 7.28 2.56 20.21
CA GLY A 180 6.74 1.20 20.25
C GLY A 180 5.88 0.88 19.02
N ARG A 181 5.04 1.82 18.56
CA ARG A 181 4.25 1.64 17.33
C ARG A 181 5.15 1.50 16.09
N VAL A 182 6.20 2.31 15.96
CA VAL A 182 7.19 2.21 14.86
C VAL A 182 7.82 0.81 14.79
N MET A 183 8.13 0.23 15.96
CA MET A 183 8.61 -1.15 16.08
C MET A 183 7.53 -2.16 15.68
N ILE A 184 6.35 -2.11 16.30
CA ILE A 184 5.25 -3.07 16.09
C ILE A 184 4.92 -3.23 14.61
N GLU A 185 4.80 -2.12 13.89
CA GLU A 185 4.40 -2.12 12.48
C GLU A 185 5.46 -2.73 11.54
N ARG A 186 6.70 -2.92 12.02
CA ARG A 186 7.81 -3.51 11.25
C ARG A 186 8.10 -4.95 11.58
N THR A 187 7.61 -5.43 12.71
CA THR A 187 7.96 -6.74 13.25
C THR A 187 7.01 -7.85 12.76
N ASP A 188 7.56 -9.05 12.57
CA ASP A 188 6.83 -10.31 12.34
C ASP A 188 6.45 -11.02 13.63
N LEU A 189 7.31 -10.93 14.65
CA LEU A 189 7.10 -11.46 15.99
C LEU A 189 7.72 -10.56 17.06
N ILE A 190 6.92 -10.19 18.07
CA ILE A 190 7.45 -9.48 19.25
C ILE A 190 7.77 -10.48 20.36
N VAL A 191 8.97 -10.39 20.92
CA VAL A 191 9.35 -11.11 22.14
C VAL A 191 9.20 -10.16 23.33
N ALA A 192 8.27 -10.48 24.22
CA ALA A 192 7.89 -9.68 25.36
C ALA A 192 8.22 -10.38 26.68
N VAL A 193 9.12 -9.81 27.48
CA VAL A 193 9.35 -10.29 28.86
C VAL A 193 8.42 -9.54 29.81
N TRP A 194 7.33 -10.19 30.23
CA TRP A 194 6.22 -9.52 30.91
C TRP A 194 5.55 -10.43 31.95
N ASP A 195 5.28 -9.86 33.13
CA ASP A 195 4.68 -10.56 34.29
C ASP A 195 3.14 -10.60 34.24
N ARG A 196 2.54 -10.09 33.15
CA ARG A 196 1.09 -10.11 32.87
C ARG A 196 0.23 -9.31 33.86
N LYS A 197 0.81 -8.53 34.77
CA LYS A 197 0.07 -7.82 35.82
C LYS A 197 -0.56 -6.51 35.33
N VAL A 198 0.19 -5.71 34.57
CA VAL A 198 -0.24 -4.37 34.13
C VAL A 198 -0.37 -4.35 32.61
N ARG A 199 -1.58 -4.04 32.12
CA ARG A 199 -1.93 -4.04 30.68
C ARG A 199 -2.10 -2.64 30.08
N ASN A 200 -2.47 -1.65 30.89
CA ASN A 200 -2.96 -0.34 30.43
C ASN A 200 -1.99 0.83 30.70
N LEU A 201 -0.79 0.56 31.22
CA LEU A 201 0.22 1.59 31.37
C LEU A 201 0.80 1.94 30.00
N ARG A 202 0.42 3.10 29.46
CA ARG A 202 0.86 3.59 28.15
C ARG A 202 2.39 3.62 28.07
N GLY A 203 2.93 3.10 26.95
CA GLY A 203 4.38 2.93 26.76
C GLY A 203 5.02 1.82 27.60
N GLY A 204 4.28 1.15 28.49
CA GLY A 204 4.76 -0.01 29.23
C GLY A 204 4.68 -1.30 28.41
N THR A 205 5.37 -2.35 28.86
CA THR A 205 5.42 -3.66 28.18
C THR A 205 4.03 -4.22 27.88
N GLY A 206 3.11 -4.20 28.86
CA GLY A 206 1.75 -4.70 28.64
C GLY A 206 0.94 -3.91 27.61
N HIS A 207 1.13 -2.58 27.54
CA HIS A 207 0.51 -1.75 26.51
C HIS A 207 1.06 -2.10 25.12
N THR A 208 2.38 -2.29 25.00
CA THR A 208 3.02 -2.74 23.75
C THR A 208 2.51 -4.10 23.31
N VAL A 209 2.37 -5.06 24.23
CA VAL A 209 1.81 -6.40 23.96
C VAL A 209 0.39 -6.29 23.43
N VAL A 210 -0.50 -5.54 24.10
CA VAL A 210 -1.90 -5.39 23.67
C VAL A 210 -1.98 -4.68 22.32
N SER A 211 -1.24 -3.58 22.15
CA SER A 211 -1.21 -2.80 20.89
C SER A 211 -0.74 -3.66 19.71
N ALA A 212 0.26 -4.52 19.92
CA ALA A 212 0.75 -5.43 18.89
C ALA A 212 -0.31 -6.44 18.45
N LEU A 213 -1.00 -7.05 19.42
CA LEU A 213 -2.06 -8.03 19.13
C LEU A 213 -3.28 -7.36 18.45
N GLU A 214 -3.62 -6.12 18.79
CA GLU A 214 -4.67 -5.35 18.13
C GLU A 214 -4.31 -5.00 16.68
N LEU A 215 -3.04 -4.73 16.41
CA LEU A 215 -2.50 -4.51 15.06
C LEU A 215 -2.26 -5.82 14.27
N GLY A 216 -2.45 -6.98 14.91
CA GLY A 216 -2.32 -8.30 14.30
C GLY A 216 -0.89 -8.86 14.28
N THR A 217 0.06 -8.24 14.99
CA THR A 217 1.42 -8.74 15.16
C THR A 217 1.46 -9.76 16.30
N PRO A 218 1.91 -11.00 16.07
CA PRO A 218 1.99 -12.00 17.11
C PRO A 218 3.04 -11.65 18.17
N VAL A 219 2.79 -12.07 19.41
CA VAL A 219 3.64 -11.75 20.56
C VAL A 219 3.97 -13.02 21.34
N MET A 220 5.26 -13.33 21.44
CA MET A 220 5.80 -14.30 22.38
C MET A 220 5.93 -13.64 23.76
N VAL A 221 5.27 -14.17 24.78
CA VAL A 221 5.38 -13.69 26.17
C VAL A 221 6.23 -14.67 26.98
N ILE A 222 7.28 -14.15 27.58
CA ILE A 222 8.14 -14.82 28.56
C ILE A 222 7.81 -14.23 29.94
N ASP A 223 7.28 -15.05 30.84
CA ASP A 223 7.07 -14.61 32.23
C ASP A 223 8.40 -14.66 32.99
N PRO A 224 8.87 -13.56 33.60
CA PRO A 224 10.10 -13.58 34.40
C PRO A 224 10.12 -14.64 35.50
N ALA A 225 8.95 -14.98 36.07
CA ALA A 225 8.85 -15.99 37.13
C ALA A 225 8.89 -17.43 36.60
N SER A 226 8.69 -17.63 35.29
CA SER A 226 8.74 -18.95 34.65
C SER A 226 9.27 -18.83 33.20
N PRO A 227 10.55 -18.45 33.01
CA PRO A 227 11.06 -18.05 31.70
C PRO A 227 11.03 -19.15 30.62
N THR A 228 11.03 -20.42 31.03
CA THR A 228 11.00 -21.58 30.13
C THR A 228 9.60 -21.91 29.61
N GLU A 229 8.54 -21.32 30.18
CA GLU A 229 7.14 -21.61 29.82
C GLU A 229 6.52 -20.53 28.92
N TRP A 230 7.30 -20.05 27.94
CA TRP A 230 6.88 -18.98 27.04
C TRP A 230 5.77 -19.42 26.07
N GLN A 231 4.99 -18.43 25.59
CA GLN A 231 3.80 -18.67 24.77
C GLN A 231 3.62 -17.60 23.71
N ILE A 232 3.02 -17.97 22.58
CA ILE A 232 2.77 -17.04 21.48
C ILE A 232 1.28 -16.75 21.37
N TYR A 233 0.94 -15.47 21.44
CA TYR A 233 -0.40 -14.92 21.29
C TYR A 233 -0.53 -14.27 19.92
N THR A 234 -1.69 -14.41 19.30
CA THR A 234 -2.02 -13.82 17.99
C THR A 234 -3.18 -12.83 18.05
N ARG A 235 -3.90 -12.82 19.18
CA ARG A 235 -5.06 -11.95 19.40
C ARG A 235 -5.14 -11.52 20.86
N PRO A 236 -5.72 -10.34 21.17
CA PRO A 236 -5.86 -9.87 22.55
C PRO A 236 -6.67 -10.81 23.44
N GLU A 237 -7.69 -11.49 22.89
CA GLU A 237 -8.57 -12.38 23.65
C GLU A 237 -7.86 -13.64 24.15
N GLU A 238 -6.78 -14.06 23.48
CA GLU A 238 -5.97 -15.20 23.92
C GLU A 238 -5.27 -14.92 25.27
N LEU A 239 -5.05 -13.65 25.65
CA LEU A 239 -4.46 -13.26 26.94
C LEU A 239 -5.35 -13.58 28.16
N ALA A 240 -6.61 -13.97 27.93
CA ALA A 240 -7.54 -14.43 28.97
C ALA A 240 -7.70 -15.96 28.98
N GLN A 241 -7.07 -16.67 28.06
CA GLN A 241 -7.19 -18.12 27.91
C GLN A 241 -6.12 -18.86 28.72
N PRO A 242 -6.36 -20.15 29.07
CA PRO A 242 -5.37 -20.97 29.75
C PRO A 242 -4.13 -21.18 28.87
N LEU A 243 -3.01 -21.36 29.57
CA LEU A 243 -1.67 -21.51 29.02
C LEU A 243 -1.56 -22.68 28.03
N ARG A 244 -1.00 -22.43 26.84
CA ARG A 244 -0.70 -23.44 25.81
C ARG A 244 0.73 -23.27 25.31
N ARG A 245 1.44 -24.38 25.05
CA ARG A 245 2.81 -24.33 24.50
C ARG A 245 2.82 -23.68 23.11
N GLY A 246 3.82 -22.84 22.87
CA GLY A 246 3.95 -22.02 21.65
C GLY A 246 4.89 -22.59 20.58
N GLU A 247 5.45 -23.78 20.76
CA GLU A 247 6.53 -24.31 19.92
C GLU A 247 6.16 -24.42 18.43
N ASP A 248 5.02 -25.03 18.11
CA ASP A 248 4.52 -25.18 16.73
C ASP A 248 4.15 -23.83 16.09
N ARG A 249 3.73 -22.85 16.92
CA ARG A 249 3.39 -21.50 16.45
C ARG A 249 4.63 -20.71 16.04
N LEU A 250 5.75 -20.91 16.73
CA LEU A 250 7.00 -20.22 16.42
C LEU A 250 7.46 -20.59 15.01
N GLU A 251 7.54 -21.89 14.73
CA GLU A 251 7.95 -22.42 13.43
C GLU A 251 7.03 -21.89 12.32
N ALA A 252 5.71 -21.98 12.50
CA ALA A 252 4.76 -21.46 11.53
C ALA A 252 4.89 -19.93 11.27
N ILE A 253 5.22 -19.13 12.29
CA ILE A 253 5.42 -17.68 12.12
C ILE A 253 6.73 -17.39 11.38
N VAL A 254 7.80 -18.09 11.75
CA VAL A 254 9.10 -17.94 11.08
C VAL A 254 8.95 -18.37 9.61
N GLU A 255 8.38 -19.55 9.34
CA GLU A 255 8.12 -20.04 7.98
C GLU A 255 7.21 -19.09 7.18
N ALA A 256 6.16 -18.52 7.79
CA ALA A 256 5.26 -17.58 7.12
C ALA A 256 5.95 -16.28 6.69
N ALA A 257 7.02 -15.86 7.38
CA ALA A 257 7.84 -14.73 6.97
C ALA A 257 8.62 -14.99 5.67
N PHE A 258 8.75 -16.25 5.25
CA PHE A 258 9.57 -16.66 4.10
C PHE A 258 8.76 -17.32 2.97
N LEU A 259 7.81 -18.21 3.28
CA LEU A 259 6.97 -18.90 2.30
C LEU A 259 6.15 -17.95 1.42
N ALA A 260 5.83 -16.77 1.93
CA ALA A 260 5.17 -15.74 1.16
C ALA A 260 6.05 -15.22 0.02
N ALA A 261 7.36 -15.03 0.25
CA ALA A 261 8.29 -14.53 -0.76
C ALA A 261 8.41 -15.49 -1.96
N GLU A 262 8.47 -16.81 -1.72
CA GLU A 262 8.50 -17.78 -2.82
C GLU A 262 7.22 -17.79 -3.68
N ALA A 263 6.07 -17.57 -3.03
CA ALA A 263 4.79 -17.47 -3.71
C ALA A 263 4.71 -16.17 -4.54
N ASP A 264 5.24 -15.08 -4.00
CA ASP A 264 5.36 -13.77 -4.67
C ASP A 264 6.23 -13.90 -5.93
N ASP A 265 7.43 -14.47 -5.82
CA ASP A 265 8.37 -14.65 -6.94
C ASP A 265 7.74 -15.45 -8.10
N ARG A 266 7.05 -16.56 -7.78
CA ARG A 266 6.32 -17.36 -8.79
C ARG A 266 5.15 -16.61 -9.42
N ALA A 267 4.53 -15.66 -8.72
CA ALA A 267 3.49 -14.82 -9.28
C ALA A 267 4.09 -13.78 -10.24
N LEU A 268 5.23 -13.20 -9.86
CA LEU A 268 5.96 -12.18 -10.59
C LEU A 268 6.64 -12.71 -11.87
N GLU A 269 7.24 -13.91 -11.84
CA GLU A 269 7.86 -14.56 -13.01
C GLU A 269 6.89 -14.79 -14.18
N LYS A 270 5.59 -14.93 -13.88
CA LYS A 270 4.55 -15.11 -14.90
C LYS A 270 4.26 -13.82 -15.65
N GLU A 271 4.65 -12.68 -15.10
CA GLU A 271 4.37 -11.37 -15.65
C GLU A 271 5.43 -10.92 -16.65
N ARG A 272 4.97 -10.28 -17.73
CA ARG A 272 5.85 -9.74 -18.78
C ARG A 272 5.68 -8.24 -18.83
N TRP A 273 6.76 -7.52 -18.58
CA TRP A 273 6.78 -6.07 -18.71
C TRP A 273 6.81 -5.65 -20.19
N HIS A 274 6.03 -4.64 -20.53
CA HIS A 274 5.92 -4.10 -21.89
C HIS A 274 6.25 -2.61 -21.87
N GLY A 275 7.21 -2.16 -22.68
CA GLY A 275 7.60 -0.74 -22.70
C GLY A 275 6.65 0.19 -23.44
N SER A 276 5.63 -0.34 -24.09
CA SER A 276 4.59 0.46 -24.71
C SER A 276 3.23 -0.22 -24.63
N GLY A 277 2.18 0.60 -24.70
CA GLY A 277 0.81 0.11 -24.84
C GLY A 277 0.65 -0.76 -26.10
N SER A 278 -0.22 -1.77 -26.03
CA SER A 278 -0.54 -2.59 -27.20
C SER A 278 -1.43 -1.82 -28.17
N HIS A 279 -1.10 -1.86 -29.46
CA HIS A 279 -1.99 -1.35 -30.51
C HIS A 279 -3.32 -2.10 -30.53
N LEU A 280 -3.28 -3.43 -30.37
CA LEU A 280 -4.47 -4.29 -30.37
C LEU A 280 -5.36 -4.06 -29.14
N TRP A 281 -4.80 -3.65 -27.99
CA TRP A 281 -5.55 -3.48 -26.75
C TRP A 281 -5.81 -2.01 -26.39
N SER A 282 -5.91 -1.13 -27.39
CA SER A 282 -6.09 0.31 -27.18
C SER A 282 -7.54 0.81 -27.36
N LEU A 283 -8.49 -0.09 -27.61
CA LEU A 283 -9.88 0.28 -27.90
C LEU A 283 -10.56 1.02 -26.74
N TYR A 284 -10.37 0.55 -25.50
CA TYR A 284 -10.91 1.24 -24.33
C TYR A 284 -10.39 2.68 -24.21
N ARG A 285 -9.08 2.89 -24.41
CA ARG A 285 -8.48 4.23 -24.44
C ARG A 285 -9.01 5.09 -25.58
N ARG A 286 -9.29 4.49 -26.74
CA ARG A 286 -9.93 5.19 -27.87
C ARG A 286 -11.30 5.72 -27.48
N ILE A 287 -12.11 4.89 -26.82
CA ILE A 287 -13.42 5.29 -26.30
C ILE A 287 -13.26 6.46 -25.32
N GLU A 288 -12.33 6.36 -24.37
CA GLU A 288 -12.06 7.47 -23.44
C GLU A 288 -11.63 8.76 -24.15
N VAL A 289 -10.79 8.70 -25.20
CA VAL A 289 -10.35 9.91 -25.91
C VAL A 289 -11.47 10.52 -26.77
N VAL A 290 -12.25 9.68 -27.46
CA VAL A 290 -13.37 10.13 -28.30
C VAL A 290 -14.47 10.78 -27.45
N PHE A 291 -14.81 10.16 -26.32
CA PHE A 291 -15.90 10.60 -25.46
C PHE A 291 -15.46 11.46 -24.27
N GLY A 292 -14.16 11.57 -23.96
CA GLY A 292 -13.63 12.28 -22.80
C GLY A 292 -13.40 13.78 -22.99
N GLY A 293 -13.56 14.31 -24.22
CA GLY A 293 -13.56 15.75 -24.46
C GLY A 293 -12.20 16.41 -24.70
N GLU A 294 -11.15 15.63 -24.95
CA GLU A 294 -9.79 16.13 -25.19
C GLU A 294 -9.56 16.73 -26.61
N GLY A 295 -10.60 16.79 -27.45
CA GLY A 295 -10.57 17.49 -28.75
C GLY A 295 -9.69 16.86 -29.84
N ARG A 296 -9.06 15.70 -29.58
CA ARG A 296 -8.16 15.00 -30.54
C ARG A 296 -8.47 13.50 -30.64
N PRO A 297 -9.60 13.10 -31.28
CA PRO A 297 -10.08 11.71 -31.29
C PRO A 297 -9.12 10.70 -31.98
N PHE A 298 -8.35 11.17 -32.97
CA PHE A 298 -7.44 10.34 -33.77
C PHE A 298 -5.98 10.41 -33.31
N ARG A 299 -5.69 10.95 -32.11
CA ARG A 299 -4.31 10.96 -31.62
C ARG A 299 -3.74 9.54 -31.54
N ARG A 300 -2.42 9.43 -31.70
CA ARG A 300 -1.71 8.17 -31.44
C ARG A 300 -1.84 7.84 -29.95
N LEU A 301 -2.42 6.68 -29.64
CA LEU A 301 -2.65 6.22 -28.26
C LEU A 301 -1.44 5.46 -27.67
N SER A 302 -0.28 5.60 -28.30
CA SER A 302 0.96 4.97 -27.86
C SER A 302 1.40 5.64 -26.56
N SER A 303 1.10 5.02 -25.42
CA SER A 303 1.79 5.33 -24.18
C SER A 303 3.12 4.60 -24.17
N SER A 304 4.20 5.36 -24.02
CA SER A 304 5.48 4.82 -23.57
C SER A 304 5.38 4.69 -22.06
N TYR A 305 5.68 3.51 -21.53
CA TYR A 305 5.85 3.34 -20.09
C TYR A 305 7.30 3.62 -19.75
N GLU A 306 7.53 4.36 -18.67
CA GLU A 306 8.89 4.54 -18.14
C GLU A 306 9.44 3.18 -17.71
N THR A 307 10.70 2.90 -18.05
CA THR A 307 11.29 1.60 -17.74
C THR A 307 11.70 1.55 -16.27
N PRO A 308 11.72 0.37 -15.62
CA PRO A 308 12.18 0.26 -14.23
C PRO A 308 13.59 0.80 -14.01
N GLY A 309 14.49 0.65 -14.99
CA GLY A 309 15.85 1.19 -14.90
C GLY A 309 15.96 2.70 -15.15
N ALA A 310 14.92 3.35 -15.68
CA ALA A 310 14.93 4.77 -16.02
C ALA A 310 14.25 5.65 -14.95
N ILE A 311 13.34 5.10 -14.14
CA ILE A 311 12.55 5.90 -13.19
C ILE A 311 13.41 6.69 -12.18
N GLY A 312 14.55 6.13 -11.76
CA GLY A 312 15.44 6.78 -10.81
C GLY A 312 16.07 8.07 -11.34
N THR A 313 16.25 8.20 -12.66
CA THR A 313 16.78 9.40 -13.32
C THR A 313 15.72 10.19 -14.10
N GLY A 314 14.51 9.64 -14.22
CA GLY A 314 13.35 10.24 -14.85
C GLY A 314 12.36 10.79 -13.83
N SER A 315 11.14 10.24 -13.80
CA SER A 315 10.04 10.80 -12.99
C SER A 315 10.28 10.77 -11.48
N GLY A 316 11.10 9.83 -10.99
CA GLY A 316 11.45 9.69 -9.58
C GLY A 316 12.65 10.53 -9.12
N ALA A 317 13.39 11.16 -10.04
CA ALA A 317 14.66 11.80 -9.73
C ALA A 317 14.55 12.93 -8.69
N GLU A 318 13.51 13.76 -8.81
CA GLU A 318 13.28 14.87 -7.88
C GLU A 318 12.93 14.39 -6.47
N LEU A 319 12.14 13.32 -6.37
CA LEU A 319 11.83 12.69 -5.10
C LEU A 319 13.08 12.09 -4.46
N ILE A 320 13.88 11.35 -5.23
CA ILE A 320 15.14 10.76 -4.75
C ILE A 320 16.09 11.86 -4.26
N GLY A 321 16.27 12.94 -5.04
CA GLY A 321 17.09 14.08 -4.67
C GLY A 321 16.61 14.74 -3.38
N THR A 322 15.30 14.95 -3.25
CA THR A 322 14.69 15.49 -2.02
C THR A 322 14.95 14.57 -0.82
N VAL A 323 14.77 13.25 -0.96
CA VAL A 323 15.03 12.31 0.13
C VAL A 323 16.51 12.28 0.51
N ALA A 324 17.42 12.27 -0.48
CA ALA A 324 18.86 12.30 -0.24
C ALA A 324 19.31 13.57 0.50
N GLU A 325 18.68 14.72 0.24
CA GLU A 325 18.96 15.97 0.95
C GLU A 325 18.47 15.98 2.40
N LEU A 326 17.39 15.27 2.71
CA LEU A 326 16.79 15.23 4.05
C LEU A 326 17.46 14.21 4.97
N LEU A 327 18.19 13.26 4.41
CA LEU A 327 18.86 12.21 5.16
C LEU A 327 20.32 12.56 5.43
N PRO A 328 20.89 12.12 6.56
CA PRO A 328 22.30 12.36 6.85
C PRO A 328 23.21 11.61 5.87
N PRO A 329 24.45 12.10 5.66
CA PRO A 329 25.42 11.43 4.80
C PRO A 329 25.67 9.97 5.22
N GLY A 330 25.69 9.07 4.25
CA GLY A 330 25.93 7.64 4.47
C GLY A 330 24.67 6.82 4.77
N ASP A 331 23.50 7.45 4.89
CA ASP A 331 22.23 6.73 4.86
C ASP A 331 21.96 6.12 3.48
N LYS A 332 21.35 4.92 3.45
CA LYS A 332 21.13 4.14 2.22
C LYS A 332 19.68 4.16 1.73
N VAL A 333 18.75 4.81 2.43
CA VAL A 333 17.32 4.79 2.07
C VAL A 333 17.10 5.46 0.72
N ALA A 334 17.75 6.59 0.42
CA ALA A 334 17.65 7.23 -0.90
C ALA A 334 18.13 6.29 -2.03
N ASP A 335 19.27 5.63 -1.83
CA ASP A 335 19.83 4.67 -2.80
C ASP A 335 18.92 3.45 -2.97
N ARG A 336 18.37 2.92 -1.88
CA ARG A 336 17.45 1.77 -1.90
C ARG A 336 16.08 2.13 -2.49
N LEU A 337 15.61 3.36 -2.32
CA LEU A 337 14.43 3.88 -3.03
C LEU A 337 14.67 3.88 -4.54
N ALA A 338 15.83 4.39 -4.98
CA ALA A 338 16.19 4.49 -6.38
C ALA A 338 16.45 3.13 -7.05
N SER A 339 17.06 2.19 -6.32
CA SER A 339 17.44 0.87 -6.85
C SER A 339 16.37 -0.22 -6.67
N SER A 340 15.58 -0.18 -5.59
CA SER A 340 14.59 -1.23 -5.28
C SER A 340 13.15 -0.75 -5.49
N ILE A 341 12.69 0.21 -4.69
CA ILE A 341 11.27 0.59 -4.60
C ILE A 341 10.73 1.17 -5.91
N LEU A 342 11.36 2.22 -6.44
CA LEU A 342 10.84 2.92 -7.62
C LEU A 342 10.89 2.04 -8.87
N PRO A 343 11.95 1.25 -9.14
CA PRO A 343 11.94 0.29 -10.23
C PRO A 343 10.81 -0.74 -10.13
N GLN A 344 10.58 -1.30 -8.94
CA GLN A 344 9.48 -2.25 -8.72
C GLN A 344 8.10 -1.61 -8.88
N PHE A 345 7.94 -0.35 -8.44
CA PHE A 345 6.74 0.45 -8.72
C PHE A 345 6.52 0.63 -10.22
N ALA A 346 7.53 1.08 -10.97
CA ALA A 346 7.44 1.29 -12.42
C ALA A 346 7.13 -0.01 -13.17
N TRP A 347 7.70 -1.12 -12.70
CA TRP A 347 7.41 -2.44 -13.23
C TRP A 347 5.93 -2.82 -13.00
N ALA A 348 5.45 -2.72 -11.77
CA ALA A 348 4.10 -3.09 -11.39
C ALA A 348 3.05 -2.20 -12.07
N ASP A 349 3.29 -0.87 -12.13
CA ASP A 349 2.39 0.08 -12.80
C ASP A 349 2.33 -0.16 -14.32
N GLY A 350 3.46 -0.48 -14.95
CA GLY A 350 3.52 -0.81 -16.37
C GLY A 350 2.77 -2.10 -16.72
N VAL A 351 2.99 -3.17 -15.95
CA VAL A 351 2.27 -4.45 -16.12
C VAL A 351 0.77 -4.26 -15.87
N SER A 352 0.41 -3.60 -14.77
CA SER A 352 -0.98 -3.33 -14.40
C SER A 352 -1.70 -2.50 -15.47
N SER A 353 -1.05 -1.46 -16.00
CA SER A 353 -1.61 -0.63 -17.07
C SER A 353 -1.88 -1.42 -18.35
N TRP A 354 -0.96 -2.30 -18.74
CA TRP A 354 -1.15 -3.17 -19.91
C TRP A 354 -2.28 -4.18 -19.70
N LEU A 355 -2.35 -4.82 -18.53
CA LEU A 355 -3.40 -5.79 -18.20
C LEU A 355 -4.79 -5.13 -18.13
N SER A 356 -4.88 -3.92 -17.56
CA SER A 356 -6.08 -3.09 -17.55
C SER A 356 -6.58 -2.82 -18.97
N ASP A 357 -5.68 -2.40 -19.86
CA ASP A 357 -5.99 -2.11 -21.26
C ASP A 357 -6.47 -3.36 -22.01
N ALA A 358 -5.80 -4.50 -21.82
CA ALA A 358 -6.18 -5.78 -22.41
C ALA A 358 -7.58 -6.24 -21.95
N TYR A 359 -7.82 -6.26 -20.65
CA TYR A 359 -9.10 -6.64 -20.06
C TYR A 359 -10.25 -5.73 -20.53
N ARG A 360 -10.10 -4.41 -20.40
CA ARG A 360 -11.17 -3.46 -20.75
C ARG A 360 -11.41 -3.38 -22.25
N SER A 361 -10.34 -3.41 -23.06
CA SER A 361 -10.48 -3.42 -24.53
C SER A 361 -11.08 -4.73 -25.02
N GLY A 362 -10.72 -5.87 -24.43
CA GLY A 362 -11.35 -7.17 -24.72
C GLY A 362 -12.87 -7.13 -24.57
N MET A 363 -13.34 -6.54 -23.46
CA MET A 363 -14.78 -6.37 -23.24
C MET A 363 -15.43 -5.37 -24.20
N CYS A 364 -14.75 -4.27 -24.54
CA CYS A 364 -15.25 -3.35 -25.57
C CYS A 364 -15.35 -4.05 -26.95
N TYR A 365 -14.40 -4.91 -27.29
CA TYR A 365 -14.46 -5.69 -28.54
C TYR A 365 -15.67 -6.62 -28.56
N ASN A 366 -16.00 -7.29 -27.45
CA ASN A 366 -17.18 -8.15 -27.38
C ASN A 366 -18.47 -7.38 -27.73
N PHE A 367 -18.67 -6.18 -27.17
CA PHE A 367 -19.83 -5.35 -27.48
C PHE A 367 -19.84 -4.83 -28.93
N ILE A 368 -18.69 -4.42 -29.46
CA ILE A 368 -18.60 -3.90 -30.84
C ILE A 368 -18.79 -5.03 -31.86
N PHE A 369 -18.14 -6.18 -31.68
CA PHE A 369 -18.31 -7.33 -32.57
C PHE A 369 -19.73 -7.87 -32.54
N SER A 370 -20.39 -7.88 -31.36
CA SER A 370 -21.79 -8.26 -31.26
C SER A 370 -22.69 -7.35 -32.11
N ALA A 371 -22.51 -6.03 -32.03
CA ALA A 371 -23.26 -5.09 -32.85
C ALA A 371 -22.95 -5.21 -34.35
N LEU A 372 -21.67 -5.36 -34.70
CA LEU A 372 -21.24 -5.54 -36.09
C LEU A 372 -21.78 -6.85 -36.67
N ALA A 373 -21.87 -7.93 -35.89
CA ALA A 373 -22.36 -9.22 -36.33
C ALA A 373 -23.83 -9.11 -36.76
N VAL A 374 -24.67 -8.53 -35.90
CA VAL A 374 -26.11 -8.29 -36.19
C VAL A 374 -26.30 -7.37 -37.40
N MET A 375 -25.54 -6.27 -37.47
CA MET A 375 -25.63 -5.35 -38.62
C MET A 375 -25.17 -6.00 -39.92
N ALA A 376 -24.03 -6.70 -39.91
CA ALA A 376 -23.50 -7.39 -41.09
C ALA A 376 -24.46 -8.49 -41.57
N GLY A 377 -25.05 -9.25 -40.63
CA GLY A 377 -26.02 -10.31 -40.93
C GLY A 377 -27.25 -9.82 -41.67
N VAL A 378 -27.62 -8.53 -41.57
CA VAL A 378 -28.81 -7.93 -42.22
C VAL A 378 -28.46 -6.95 -43.36
N LEU A 379 -27.18 -6.57 -43.51
CA LEU A 379 -26.72 -5.56 -44.48
C LEU A 379 -26.98 -5.93 -45.95
N TYR A 380 -27.15 -7.21 -46.26
CA TYR A 380 -27.49 -7.68 -47.61
C TYR A 380 -28.87 -7.18 -48.10
N LEU A 381 -29.79 -6.84 -47.18
CA LEU A 381 -31.13 -6.32 -47.50
C LEU A 381 -31.06 -5.01 -48.32
N PRO A 382 -30.53 -3.89 -47.79
CA PRO A 382 -30.50 -2.62 -48.53
C PRO A 382 -29.61 -2.66 -49.77
N LEU A 383 -28.61 -3.55 -49.82
CA LEU A 383 -27.70 -3.69 -50.96
C LEU A 383 -28.30 -4.52 -52.11
N GLY A 384 -29.44 -5.19 -51.90
CA GLY A 384 -30.08 -6.03 -52.90
C GLY A 384 -29.34 -7.35 -53.19
N LEU A 385 -28.39 -7.74 -52.34
CA LEU A 385 -27.48 -8.89 -52.55
C LEU A 385 -28.04 -10.19 -51.95
N MET A 386 -29.30 -10.54 -52.28
CA MET A 386 -29.99 -11.70 -51.68
C MET A 386 -29.28 -13.02 -52.00
N GLU A 387 -28.77 -13.16 -53.22
CA GLU A 387 -28.07 -14.37 -53.69
C GLU A 387 -26.71 -14.56 -52.99
N GLN A 388 -26.09 -13.47 -52.53
CA GLN A 388 -24.81 -13.47 -51.83
C GLN A 388 -24.97 -13.48 -50.29
N LYS A 389 -26.16 -13.83 -49.76
CA LYS A 389 -26.44 -13.89 -48.31
C LYS A 389 -25.39 -14.70 -47.52
N TRP A 390 -24.84 -15.76 -48.12
CA TRP A 390 -23.83 -16.61 -47.48
C TRP A 390 -22.54 -15.86 -47.13
N ILE A 391 -22.18 -14.81 -47.87
CA ILE A 391 -21.00 -13.97 -47.58
C ILE A 391 -21.23 -13.21 -46.26
N PHE A 392 -22.39 -12.58 -46.10
CA PHE A 392 -22.76 -11.84 -44.90
C PHE A 392 -22.88 -12.75 -43.68
N ALA A 393 -23.47 -13.94 -43.84
CA ALA A 393 -23.53 -14.96 -42.80
C ALA A 393 -22.13 -15.46 -42.40
N SER A 394 -21.19 -15.55 -43.35
CA SER A 394 -19.80 -15.93 -43.06
C SER A 394 -19.06 -14.83 -42.26
N ILE A 395 -19.31 -13.56 -42.59
CA ILE A 395 -18.78 -12.41 -41.83
C ILE A 395 -19.35 -12.39 -40.40
N GLU A 396 -20.66 -12.60 -40.26
CA GLU A 396 -21.33 -12.71 -38.96
C GLU A 396 -20.74 -13.83 -38.11
N LEU A 397 -20.59 -15.03 -38.69
CA LEU A 397 -19.98 -16.18 -38.01
C LEU A 397 -18.54 -15.89 -37.57
N LEU A 398 -17.76 -15.21 -38.41
CA LEU A 398 -16.39 -14.80 -38.06
C LEU A 398 -16.38 -13.84 -36.86
N LEU A 399 -17.28 -12.85 -36.83
CA LEU A 399 -17.38 -11.91 -35.71
C LEU A 399 -17.81 -12.61 -34.42
N LEU A 400 -18.76 -13.56 -34.48
CA LEU A 400 -19.15 -14.37 -33.33
C LEU A 400 -17.99 -15.26 -32.84
N ALA A 401 -17.24 -15.87 -33.74
CA ALA A 401 -16.04 -16.64 -33.39
C ALA A 401 -14.97 -15.76 -32.71
N MET A 402 -14.81 -14.51 -33.15
CA MET A 402 -13.91 -13.54 -32.52
C MET A 402 -14.33 -13.17 -31.08
N ILE A 403 -15.63 -13.04 -30.80
CA ILE A 403 -16.15 -12.82 -29.43
C ILE A 403 -15.76 -13.99 -28.52
N VAL A 404 -15.98 -15.22 -28.99
CA VAL A 404 -15.61 -16.43 -28.23
C VAL A 404 -14.11 -16.47 -28.01
N PHE A 405 -13.31 -16.18 -29.04
CA PHE A 405 -11.85 -16.17 -28.97
C PHE A 405 -11.32 -15.15 -27.94
N VAL A 406 -11.79 -13.91 -27.97
CA VAL A 406 -11.40 -12.86 -27.00
C VAL A 406 -11.78 -13.26 -25.57
N THR A 407 -12.98 -13.82 -25.39
CA THR A 407 -13.48 -14.27 -24.09
C THR A 407 -12.64 -15.43 -23.52
N LEU A 408 -12.33 -16.43 -24.35
CA LEU A 408 -11.51 -17.58 -23.95
C LEU A 408 -10.07 -17.18 -23.62
N ILE A 409 -9.47 -16.29 -24.41
CA ILE A 409 -8.11 -15.80 -24.15
C ILE A 409 -8.06 -14.99 -22.85
N GLY A 410 -9.00 -14.06 -22.66
CA GLY A 410 -9.05 -13.23 -21.47
C GLY A 410 -9.23 -14.05 -20.19
N GLY A 411 -10.06 -15.10 -20.25
CA GLY A 411 -10.25 -16.07 -19.17
C GLY A 411 -9.00 -16.92 -18.91
N ARG A 412 -8.42 -17.54 -19.96
CA ARG A 412 -7.22 -18.39 -19.83
C ARG A 412 -5.98 -17.65 -19.35
N LEU A 413 -5.80 -16.40 -19.80
CA LEU A 413 -4.67 -15.56 -19.38
C LEU A 413 -4.92 -14.82 -18.06
N ALA A 414 -6.11 -14.98 -17.47
CA ALA A 414 -6.51 -14.40 -16.20
C ALA A 414 -6.26 -12.89 -16.09
N TRP A 415 -6.47 -12.13 -17.17
CA TRP A 415 -6.15 -10.69 -17.24
C TRP A 415 -6.75 -9.90 -16.09
N HIS A 416 -8.00 -10.19 -15.73
CA HIS A 416 -8.71 -9.54 -14.64
C HIS A 416 -7.99 -9.72 -13.29
N ARG A 417 -7.69 -10.97 -12.89
CA ARG A 417 -7.06 -11.25 -11.60
C ARG A 417 -5.68 -10.61 -11.50
N ARG A 418 -4.85 -10.84 -12.52
CA ARG A 418 -3.47 -10.32 -12.57
C ARG A 418 -3.42 -8.80 -12.57
N TRP A 419 -4.37 -8.15 -13.24
CA TRP A 419 -4.50 -6.70 -13.22
C TRP A 419 -4.70 -6.16 -11.80
N PHE A 420 -5.63 -6.74 -11.04
CA PHE A 420 -5.88 -6.31 -9.65
C PHE A 420 -4.69 -6.53 -8.73
N GLU A 421 -4.08 -7.71 -8.81
CA GLU A 421 -2.91 -8.06 -7.99
C GLU A 421 -1.73 -7.12 -8.27
N THR A 422 -1.38 -6.89 -9.54
CA THR A 422 -0.31 -5.96 -9.92
C THR A 422 -0.67 -4.49 -9.65
N ARG A 423 -1.95 -4.11 -9.74
CA ARG A 423 -2.39 -2.75 -9.38
C ARG A 423 -2.19 -2.49 -7.89
N ARG A 424 -2.49 -3.47 -7.04
CA ARG A 424 -2.25 -3.37 -5.59
C ARG A 424 -0.78 -3.08 -5.33
N VAL A 425 0.14 -3.89 -5.85
CA VAL A 425 1.59 -3.64 -5.71
C VAL A 425 1.98 -2.23 -6.17
N ALA A 426 1.51 -1.79 -7.33
CA ALA A 426 1.82 -0.46 -7.85
C ALA A 426 1.36 0.67 -6.91
N GLU A 427 0.12 0.62 -6.41
CA GLU A 427 -0.34 1.65 -5.48
C GLU A 427 0.40 1.56 -4.14
N TYR A 428 0.67 0.36 -3.65
CA TYR A 428 1.37 0.12 -2.40
C TYR A 428 2.79 0.72 -2.42
N LEU A 429 3.52 0.51 -3.51
CA LEU A 429 4.87 1.05 -3.67
C LEU A 429 4.89 2.55 -3.99
N ARG A 430 3.83 3.11 -4.58
CA ARG A 430 3.75 4.54 -4.92
C ARG A 430 3.81 5.44 -3.68
N HIS A 431 3.16 5.05 -2.59
CA HIS A 431 3.07 5.85 -1.35
C HIS A 431 4.22 5.55 -0.36
N SER A 432 4.96 4.47 -0.62
CA SER A 432 6.04 3.96 0.20
C SER A 432 7.14 4.97 0.59
N PRO A 433 7.51 5.98 -0.24
CA PRO A 433 8.50 6.98 0.17
C PRO A 433 8.07 7.81 1.39
N SER A 434 6.78 8.15 1.48
CA SER A 434 6.24 8.89 2.64
C SER A 434 6.23 8.02 3.90
N LEU A 435 5.92 6.73 3.75
CA LEU A 435 5.93 5.74 4.83
C LEU A 435 7.35 5.56 5.39
N LEU A 436 8.33 5.38 4.50
CA LEU A 436 9.74 5.16 4.87
C LEU A 436 10.34 6.34 5.64
N MET A 437 10.12 7.58 5.17
CA MET A 437 10.68 8.78 5.81
C MET A 437 10.14 9.01 7.22
N LEU A 438 8.87 8.69 7.48
CA LEU A 438 8.29 8.84 8.81
C LEU A 438 8.35 7.57 9.66
N GLY A 439 9.02 6.51 9.20
CA GLY A 439 9.01 5.26 9.92
C GLY A 439 7.58 4.76 10.21
N VAL A 440 6.65 5.03 9.29
CA VAL A 440 5.30 4.50 9.33
C VAL A 440 5.27 3.21 8.53
N ALA A 441 4.56 2.20 8.99
CA ALA A 441 4.30 1.02 8.17
C ALA A 441 2.79 0.85 7.95
N ARG A 442 2.48 -0.03 7.02
CA ARG A 442 1.10 -0.20 6.59
C ARG A 442 0.37 -1.14 7.53
N PRO A 443 -0.88 -0.83 7.90
CA PRO A 443 -1.75 -1.82 8.51
C PRO A 443 -1.87 -3.03 7.58
N THR A 444 -1.89 -4.25 8.13
CA THR A 444 -2.21 -5.43 7.31
C THR A 444 -3.65 -5.29 6.81
N GLY A 445 -3.82 -5.20 5.49
CA GLY A 445 -5.13 -4.96 4.88
C GLY A 445 -6.16 -6.04 5.27
N ARG A 446 -7.44 -5.65 5.40
CA ARG A 446 -8.55 -6.54 5.77
C ARG A 446 -9.09 -7.29 4.54
N TRP A 447 -8.20 -7.92 3.77
CA TRP A 447 -8.60 -8.66 2.58
C TRP A 447 -9.30 -9.97 2.97
N PRO A 448 -10.31 -10.44 2.20
CA PRO A 448 -10.91 -11.75 2.43
C PRO A 448 -9.85 -12.85 2.34
N ARG A 449 -9.51 -13.44 3.49
CA ARG A 449 -8.46 -14.46 3.61
C ARG A 449 -8.73 -15.64 2.67
N GLY A 450 -7.81 -15.88 1.75
CA GLY A 450 -7.84 -17.00 0.82
C GLY A 450 -6.41 -17.35 0.43
N LYS A 451 -6.08 -18.65 0.46
CA LYS A 451 -4.70 -19.19 0.43
C LYS A 451 -3.81 -18.73 -0.75
N ASP A 452 -4.37 -18.12 -1.80
CA ASP A 452 -3.63 -17.71 -3.02
C ASP A 452 -3.77 -16.21 -3.38
N LYS A 453 -4.23 -15.33 -2.46
CA LYS A 453 -4.63 -13.93 -2.80
C LYS A 453 -3.87 -12.81 -2.06
N GLU A 454 -2.90 -13.16 -1.22
CA GLU A 454 -2.24 -12.22 -0.30
C GLU A 454 -0.85 -11.76 -0.77
N TRP A 455 -0.35 -12.33 -1.87
CA TRP A 455 0.98 -12.06 -2.44
C TRP A 455 1.30 -10.55 -2.62
N PRO A 456 0.38 -9.67 -3.10
CA PRO A 456 0.70 -8.25 -3.27
C PRO A 456 1.01 -7.53 -1.95
N GLU A 457 0.39 -7.97 -0.86
CA GLU A 457 0.57 -7.39 0.47
C GLU A 457 1.92 -7.81 1.06
N HIS A 458 2.23 -9.11 0.96
CA HIS A 458 3.50 -9.66 1.40
C HIS A 458 4.66 -9.04 0.63
N PHE A 459 4.57 -9.02 -0.70
CA PHE A 459 5.60 -8.44 -1.56
C PHE A 459 5.90 -7.00 -1.16
N ALA A 460 4.89 -6.12 -1.15
CA ALA A 460 5.10 -4.71 -0.80
C ALA A 460 5.66 -4.52 0.63
N ARG A 461 5.25 -5.36 1.59
CA ARG A 461 5.79 -5.36 2.96
C ARG A 461 7.27 -5.76 2.97
N HIS A 462 7.67 -6.78 2.22
CA HIS A 462 9.07 -7.19 2.10
C HIS A 462 9.92 -6.11 1.46
N CYS A 463 9.47 -5.48 0.37
CA CYS A 463 10.16 -4.37 -0.28
C CYS A 463 10.43 -3.21 0.70
N LEU A 464 9.40 -2.79 1.43
CA LEU A 464 9.49 -1.73 2.42
C LEU A 464 10.46 -2.07 3.56
N ARG A 465 10.41 -3.31 4.03
CA ARG A 465 11.30 -3.75 5.11
C ARG A 465 12.73 -3.91 4.62
N GLU A 466 12.97 -4.37 3.41
CA GLU A 466 14.33 -4.46 2.86
C GLU A 466 15.01 -3.09 2.86
N VAL A 467 14.27 -2.03 2.53
CA VAL A 467 14.76 -0.64 2.64
C VAL A 467 15.14 -0.30 4.09
N GLY A 468 14.31 -0.68 5.05
CA GLY A 468 14.52 -0.42 6.47
C GLY A 468 14.17 1.01 6.88
N LEU A 469 14.41 1.33 8.16
CA LEU A 469 14.22 2.68 8.69
C LEU A 469 15.39 3.59 8.28
N PRO A 470 15.17 4.87 7.97
CA PRO A 470 16.29 5.80 7.83
C PRO A 470 17.04 5.96 9.15
N ARG A 471 18.35 6.13 9.09
CA ARG A 471 19.17 6.56 10.22
C ARG A 471 18.99 8.08 10.36
N VAL A 472 18.09 8.52 11.22
CA VAL A 472 17.74 9.95 11.28
C VAL A 472 17.31 10.37 12.68
N ARG A 473 17.62 11.64 12.99
CA ARG A 473 17.05 12.37 14.12
C ARG A 473 15.80 13.12 13.64
N ILE A 474 14.63 12.66 14.06
CA ILE A 474 13.34 13.27 13.72
C ILE A 474 13.12 14.45 14.67
N ASP A 475 13.65 15.61 14.30
CA ASP A 475 13.28 16.87 14.92
C ASP A 475 12.11 17.54 14.17
N ARG A 476 11.63 18.67 14.69
CA ARG A 476 10.53 19.42 14.08
C ARG A 476 10.85 19.95 12.68
N ARG A 477 12.13 20.25 12.41
CA ARG A 477 12.57 20.72 11.10
C ARG A 477 12.49 19.58 10.09
N TYR A 478 12.99 18.41 10.44
CA TYR A 478 12.87 17.20 9.63
C TYR A 478 11.40 16.88 9.33
N LEU A 479 10.53 16.89 10.35
CA LEU A 479 9.10 16.65 10.16
C LEU A 479 8.46 17.67 9.21
N ARG A 480 8.80 18.95 9.35
CA ARG A 480 8.31 20.02 8.47
C ARG A 480 8.74 19.78 7.03
N ASP A 481 10.03 19.52 6.83
CA ASP A 481 10.60 19.34 5.51
C ASP A 481 10.04 18.07 4.82
N VAL A 482 9.85 16.97 5.55
CA VAL A 482 9.21 15.74 5.02
C VAL A 482 7.75 16.01 4.67
N LEU A 483 6.97 16.66 5.54
CA LEU A 483 5.56 16.96 5.29
C LEU A 483 5.39 17.88 4.08
N GLU A 484 6.21 18.92 3.97
CA GLU A 484 6.11 19.92 2.89
C GLU A 484 6.63 19.39 1.55
N ARG A 485 7.81 18.78 1.54
CA ARG A 485 8.53 18.47 0.31
C ARG A 485 8.22 17.08 -0.25
N VAL A 486 7.81 16.14 0.61
CA VAL A 486 7.51 14.76 0.21
C VAL A 486 6.00 14.50 0.26
N VAL A 487 5.38 14.62 1.44
CA VAL A 487 3.99 14.18 1.65
C VAL A 487 2.99 15.11 0.94
N LEU A 488 3.09 16.42 1.17
CA LEU A 488 2.14 17.40 0.62
C LEU A 488 2.16 17.41 -0.91
N ARG A 489 3.36 17.37 -1.50
CA ARG A 489 3.52 17.28 -2.94
C ARG A 489 2.82 16.05 -3.51
N HIS A 490 3.08 14.89 -2.94
CA HIS A 490 2.44 13.64 -3.35
C HIS A 490 0.91 13.70 -3.24
N VAL A 491 0.39 14.21 -2.12
CA VAL A 491 -1.06 14.41 -1.92
C VAL A 491 -1.67 15.32 -2.99
N GLN A 492 -1.00 16.43 -3.33
CA GLN A 492 -1.47 17.37 -4.35
C GLN A 492 -1.49 16.75 -5.75
N GLU A 493 -0.44 16.02 -6.12
CA GLU A 493 -0.35 15.33 -7.40
C GLU A 493 -1.44 14.25 -7.53
N GLN A 494 -1.65 13.43 -6.49
CA GLN A 494 -2.71 12.42 -6.47
C GLN A 494 -4.10 13.07 -6.54
N ARG A 495 -4.34 14.12 -5.75
CA ARG A 495 -5.62 14.84 -5.78
C ARG A 495 -5.92 15.40 -7.17
N ALA A 496 -4.94 16.03 -7.81
CA ALA A 496 -5.10 16.58 -9.16
C ALA A 496 -5.39 15.46 -10.19
N TYR A 497 -4.69 14.33 -10.09
CA TYR A 497 -4.95 13.15 -10.91
C TYR A 497 -6.40 12.66 -10.76
N HIS A 498 -6.88 12.49 -9.53
CA HIS A 498 -8.24 12.00 -9.28
C HIS A 498 -9.33 12.97 -9.74
N LEU A 499 -9.14 14.29 -9.58
CA LEU A 499 -10.06 15.30 -10.13
C LEU A 499 -10.14 15.23 -11.66
N ALA A 500 -8.99 15.14 -12.32
CA ALA A 500 -8.92 15.01 -13.77
C ALA A 500 -9.58 13.71 -14.26
N LYS A 501 -9.31 12.60 -13.58
CA LYS A 501 -9.90 11.28 -13.85
C LYS A 501 -11.42 11.30 -13.67
N ALA A 502 -11.92 11.84 -12.56
CA ALA A 502 -13.35 11.95 -12.29
C ALA A 502 -14.07 12.75 -13.38
N LYS A 503 -13.51 13.92 -13.76
CA LYS A 503 -14.07 14.75 -14.83
C LYS A 503 -14.09 14.02 -16.19
N ARG A 504 -13.00 13.32 -16.53
CA ARG A 504 -12.89 12.56 -17.79
C ARG A 504 -13.95 11.46 -17.84
N LEU A 505 -14.03 10.63 -16.80
CA LEU A 505 -14.96 9.48 -16.76
C LEU A 505 -16.42 9.93 -16.74
N ALA A 506 -16.77 11.00 -16.01
CA ALA A 506 -18.12 11.58 -16.04
C ALA A 506 -18.47 12.10 -17.45
N THR A 507 -17.52 12.72 -18.15
CA THR A 507 -17.72 13.18 -19.53
C THR A 507 -17.94 12.00 -20.48
N VAL A 508 -17.13 10.94 -20.37
CA VAL A 508 -17.28 9.71 -21.16
C VAL A 508 -18.66 9.10 -20.94
N HIS A 509 -19.08 8.95 -19.67
CA HIS A 509 -20.39 8.44 -19.30
C HIS A 509 -21.52 9.20 -20.02
N HIS A 510 -21.60 10.52 -19.85
CA HIS A 510 -22.69 11.32 -20.41
C HIS A 510 -22.68 11.35 -21.94
N ARG A 511 -21.50 11.35 -22.59
CA ARG A 511 -21.46 11.37 -24.05
C ARG A 511 -21.84 10.04 -24.67
N ILE A 512 -21.42 8.92 -24.08
CA ILE A 512 -21.85 7.59 -24.54
C ILE A 512 -23.36 7.46 -24.39
N ASP A 513 -23.91 7.88 -23.25
CA ASP A 513 -25.35 7.81 -22.97
C ASP A 513 -26.17 8.62 -23.97
N ARG A 514 -25.77 9.88 -24.24
CA ARG A 514 -26.43 10.71 -25.28
C ARG A 514 -26.34 10.13 -26.68
N VAL A 515 -25.24 9.45 -27.03
CA VAL A 515 -25.13 8.81 -28.36
C VAL A 515 -26.03 7.59 -28.43
N ALA A 516 -26.08 6.77 -27.38
CA ALA A 516 -26.99 5.64 -27.30
C ALA A 516 -28.47 6.08 -27.38
N GLU A 517 -28.85 7.13 -26.67
CA GLU A 517 -30.19 7.73 -26.74
C GLU A 517 -30.52 8.25 -28.14
N LYS A 518 -29.58 8.95 -28.79
CA LYS A 518 -29.75 9.41 -30.18
C LYS A 518 -29.93 8.25 -31.15
N CYS A 519 -29.19 7.15 -30.98
CA CYS A 519 -29.41 5.94 -31.77
C CYS A 519 -30.84 5.41 -31.61
N PHE A 520 -31.36 5.36 -30.38
CA PHE A 520 -32.74 4.94 -30.13
C PHE A 520 -33.77 5.88 -30.81
N LEU A 521 -33.59 7.20 -30.70
CA LEU A 521 -34.45 8.18 -31.37
C LEU A 521 -34.40 8.08 -32.89
N LEU A 522 -33.21 7.84 -33.47
CA LEU A 522 -33.05 7.63 -34.91
C LEU A 522 -33.76 6.35 -35.40
N ALA A 523 -33.82 5.31 -34.57
CA ALA A 523 -34.59 4.11 -34.88
C ALA A 523 -36.10 4.41 -34.94
N ILE A 524 -36.63 5.12 -33.93
CA ILE A 524 -38.04 5.55 -33.91
C ILE A 524 -38.34 6.42 -35.13
N PHE A 525 -37.47 7.39 -35.42
CA PHE A 525 -37.63 8.28 -36.57
C PHE A 525 -37.63 7.51 -37.89
N SER A 526 -36.71 6.55 -38.06
CA SER A 526 -36.62 5.67 -39.23
C SER A 526 -37.92 4.90 -39.46
N VAL A 527 -38.45 4.24 -38.41
CA VAL A 527 -39.71 3.50 -38.48
C VAL A 527 -40.90 4.43 -38.74
N SER A 528 -40.93 5.59 -38.08
CA SER A 528 -42.01 6.59 -38.26
C SER A 528 -42.04 7.13 -39.68
N LEU A 529 -40.88 7.42 -40.27
CA LEU A 529 -40.77 7.89 -41.65
C LEU A 529 -41.24 6.83 -42.65
N PHE A 530 -40.90 5.56 -42.42
CA PHE A 530 -41.41 4.46 -43.23
C PHE A 530 -42.94 4.34 -43.15
N LEU A 531 -43.52 4.38 -41.94
CA LEU A 531 -44.97 4.30 -41.74
C LEU A 531 -45.69 5.51 -42.36
N ALA A 532 -45.15 6.71 -42.19
CA ALA A 532 -45.68 7.93 -42.81
C ALA A 532 -45.64 7.85 -44.35
N SER A 533 -44.55 7.32 -44.93
CA SER A 533 -44.45 7.10 -46.37
C SER A 533 -45.48 6.07 -46.86
N SER A 534 -45.71 5.01 -46.08
CA SER A 534 -46.68 3.96 -46.39
C SER A 534 -48.13 4.48 -46.32
N ALA A 535 -48.45 5.27 -45.29
CA ALA A 535 -49.74 5.92 -45.15
C ALA A 535 -49.99 6.95 -46.27
N GLY A 536 -48.98 7.78 -46.59
CA GLY A 536 -49.06 8.74 -47.68
C GLY A 536 -49.27 8.08 -49.04
N ALA A 537 -48.64 6.93 -49.29
CA ALA A 537 -48.89 6.13 -50.48
C ALA A 537 -50.32 5.53 -50.50
N ALA A 538 -50.81 5.02 -49.36
CA ALA A 538 -52.17 4.49 -49.25
C ALA A 538 -53.26 5.55 -49.44
N LEU A 539 -52.99 6.80 -49.02
CA LEU A 539 -53.87 7.95 -49.20
C LEU A 539 -53.72 8.61 -50.59
N GLY A 540 -52.84 8.11 -51.45
CA GLY A 540 -52.59 8.66 -52.79
C GLY A 540 -51.81 9.98 -52.81
N ILE A 541 -51.24 10.40 -51.68
CA ILE A 541 -50.44 11.64 -51.55
C ILE A 541 -49.01 11.43 -52.08
N LEU A 542 -48.47 10.23 -51.93
CA LEU A 542 -47.12 9.85 -52.37
C LEU A 542 -47.15 8.73 -53.43
N PRO A 543 -46.09 8.58 -54.26
CA PRO A 543 -46.04 7.50 -55.24
C PRO A 543 -46.07 6.11 -54.59
N ALA A 544 -46.92 5.22 -55.11
CA ALA A 544 -47.18 3.90 -54.52
C ALA A 544 -45.93 2.99 -54.41
N HIS A 545 -44.89 3.21 -55.22
CA HIS A 545 -43.66 2.41 -55.21
C HIS A 545 -42.64 2.84 -54.14
N TRP A 546 -42.79 4.03 -53.55
CA TRP A 546 -41.81 4.58 -52.59
C TRP A 546 -41.63 3.71 -51.33
N PRO A 547 -42.71 3.26 -50.65
CA PRO A 547 -42.55 2.42 -49.47
C PRO A 547 -41.82 1.10 -49.77
N GLY A 548 -42.17 0.45 -50.89
CA GLY A 548 -41.54 -0.79 -51.32
C GLY A 548 -40.04 -0.62 -51.65
N ALA A 549 -39.68 0.49 -52.30
CA ALA A 549 -38.28 0.81 -52.61
C ALA A 549 -37.44 1.06 -51.35
N GLY A 550 -38.00 1.75 -50.35
CA GLY A 550 -37.31 2.08 -49.10
C GLY A 550 -37.33 0.99 -48.04
N ALA A 551 -38.26 0.03 -48.10
CA ALA A 551 -38.53 -0.94 -47.03
C ALA A 551 -37.26 -1.65 -46.51
N LYS A 552 -36.41 -2.14 -47.42
CA LYS A 552 -35.18 -2.87 -47.05
C LYS A 552 -34.18 -1.98 -46.28
N LEU A 553 -34.08 -0.70 -46.65
CA LEU A 553 -33.24 0.28 -45.96
C LEU A 553 -33.80 0.61 -44.59
N PHE A 554 -35.11 0.90 -44.48
CA PHE A 554 -35.74 1.22 -43.20
C PHE A 554 -35.70 0.04 -42.22
N THR A 555 -35.84 -1.20 -42.70
CA THR A 555 -35.63 -2.42 -41.89
C THR A 555 -34.20 -2.50 -41.38
N PHE A 556 -33.20 -2.29 -42.25
CA PHE A 556 -31.80 -2.29 -41.83
C PHE A 556 -31.51 -1.20 -40.79
N LEU A 557 -31.97 0.04 -41.01
CA LEU A 557 -31.80 1.13 -40.05
C LEU A 557 -32.52 0.86 -38.71
N GLY A 558 -33.70 0.25 -38.78
CA GLY A 558 -34.46 -0.18 -37.61
C GLY A 558 -33.77 -1.27 -36.78
N VAL A 559 -32.89 -2.06 -37.38
CA VAL A 559 -32.04 -3.02 -36.66
C VAL A 559 -30.71 -2.38 -36.22
N ALA A 560 -30.06 -1.63 -37.12
CA ALA A 560 -28.73 -1.07 -36.91
C ALA A 560 -28.68 -0.04 -35.78
N PHE A 561 -29.63 0.91 -35.75
CA PHE A 561 -29.62 1.95 -34.73
C PHE A 561 -29.83 1.42 -33.31
N PRO A 562 -30.85 0.58 -33.00
CA PRO A 562 -30.99 0.01 -31.66
C PRO A 562 -29.81 -0.87 -31.27
N THR A 563 -29.25 -1.64 -32.21
CA THR A 563 -28.09 -2.51 -31.97
C THR A 563 -26.85 -1.69 -31.56
N LEU A 564 -26.58 -0.58 -32.28
CA LEU A 564 -25.50 0.35 -31.92
C LEU A 564 -25.73 1.00 -30.55
N GLY A 565 -26.98 1.44 -30.28
CA GLY A 565 -27.35 2.03 -28.99
C GLY A 565 -27.18 1.04 -27.82
N ALA A 566 -27.59 -0.21 -28.02
CA ALA A 566 -27.43 -1.29 -27.04
C ALA A 566 -25.96 -1.62 -26.77
N SER A 567 -25.13 -1.70 -27.81
CA SER A 567 -23.68 -1.95 -27.67
C SER A 567 -22.97 -0.83 -26.90
N LEU A 568 -23.26 0.43 -27.23
CA LEU A 568 -22.73 1.60 -26.48
C LEU A 568 -23.20 1.60 -25.02
N SER A 569 -24.47 1.25 -24.77
CA SER A 569 -25.01 1.12 -23.41
C SER A 569 -24.34 -0.01 -22.64
N GLY A 570 -24.06 -1.14 -23.30
CA GLY A 570 -23.31 -2.27 -22.74
C GLY A 570 -21.89 -1.88 -22.34
N ILE A 571 -21.18 -1.15 -23.20
CA ILE A 571 -19.86 -0.57 -22.89
C ILE A 571 -19.95 0.38 -21.69
N ARG A 572 -20.98 1.24 -21.63
CA ARG A 572 -21.21 2.16 -20.51
C ARG A 572 -21.43 1.43 -19.19
N PHE A 573 -22.28 0.41 -19.20
CA PHE A 573 -22.63 -0.39 -18.03
C PHE A 573 -21.44 -1.22 -17.53
N PHE A 574 -20.71 -1.85 -18.45
CA PHE A 574 -19.54 -2.63 -18.10
C PHE A 574 -18.42 -1.73 -17.54
N GLY A 575 -18.11 -0.62 -18.24
CA GLY A 575 -17.08 0.33 -17.84
C GLY A 575 -17.38 1.07 -16.53
N ASP A 576 -18.66 1.14 -16.11
CA ASP A 576 -19.13 1.76 -14.87
C ASP A 576 -18.53 3.16 -14.62
N PHE A 577 -18.43 3.93 -15.70
CA PHE A 577 -17.70 5.20 -15.73
C PHE A 577 -18.19 6.19 -14.66
N GLU A 578 -19.49 6.17 -14.36
CA GLU A 578 -20.11 7.00 -13.33
C GLU A 578 -19.64 6.63 -11.92
N ARG A 579 -19.68 5.34 -11.57
CA ARG A 579 -19.21 4.88 -10.26
C ARG A 579 -17.73 5.12 -10.08
N PHE A 580 -16.90 4.91 -11.11
CA PHE A 580 -15.47 5.26 -11.03
C PHE A 580 -15.21 6.76 -10.96
N ALA A 581 -16.02 7.57 -11.63
CA ALA A 581 -15.95 9.03 -11.48
C ALA A 581 -16.33 9.46 -10.05
N ALA A 582 -17.32 8.81 -9.43
CA ALA A 582 -17.71 9.04 -8.05
C ALA A 582 -16.61 8.61 -7.07
N ILE A 583 -16.06 7.40 -7.22
CA ILE A 583 -14.94 6.91 -6.39
C ILE A 583 -13.76 7.88 -6.46
N SER A 584 -13.29 8.25 -7.66
CA SER A 584 -12.17 9.19 -7.80
C SER A 584 -12.49 10.58 -7.21
N ARG A 585 -13.74 11.04 -7.27
CA ARG A 585 -14.13 12.32 -6.65
C ARG A 585 -14.06 12.26 -5.13
N VAL A 586 -14.59 11.20 -4.52
CA VAL A 586 -14.53 10.97 -3.07
C VAL A 586 -13.07 10.84 -2.62
N THR A 587 -12.23 10.11 -3.35
CA THR A 587 -10.78 10.03 -3.07
C THR A 587 -10.13 11.42 -3.13
N ALA A 588 -10.42 12.22 -4.15
CA ALA A 588 -9.89 13.59 -4.25
C ALA A 588 -10.37 14.53 -3.12
N GLU A 589 -11.60 14.35 -2.64
CA GLU A 589 -12.14 15.08 -1.48
C GLU A 589 -11.41 14.69 -0.20
N LYS A 590 -11.26 13.39 0.08
CA LYS A 590 -10.50 12.88 1.22
C LYS A 590 -9.04 13.36 1.20
N LEU A 591 -8.36 13.28 0.04
CA LEU A 591 -7.01 13.83 -0.14
C LEU A 591 -6.97 15.34 0.07
N GLY A 592 -8.02 16.07 -0.33
CA GLY A 592 -8.15 17.50 -0.09
C GLY A 592 -8.24 17.85 1.39
N GLU A 593 -8.88 17.03 2.22
CA GLU A 593 -8.88 17.22 3.67
C GLU A 593 -7.50 16.94 4.29
N VAL A 594 -6.77 15.92 3.82
CA VAL A 594 -5.38 15.69 4.23
C VAL A 594 -4.49 16.88 3.85
N GLU A 595 -4.62 17.40 2.63
CA GLU A 595 -3.89 18.58 2.16
C GLU A 595 -4.13 19.80 3.06
N LYS A 596 -5.40 20.06 3.43
CA LYS A 596 -5.77 21.16 4.34
C LYS A 596 -5.15 20.96 5.72
N ARG A 597 -5.20 19.75 6.28
CA ARG A 597 -4.61 19.44 7.59
C ARG A 597 -3.10 19.62 7.58
N ILE A 598 -2.40 19.15 6.55
CA ILE A 598 -0.95 19.37 6.40
C ILE A 598 -0.64 20.87 6.35
N LYS A 599 -1.34 21.64 5.51
CA LYS A 599 -1.14 23.10 5.42
C LYS A 599 -1.39 23.82 6.74
N LEU A 600 -2.42 23.41 7.49
CA LEU A 600 -2.73 23.97 8.80
C LEU A 600 -1.58 23.73 9.79
N VAL A 601 -1.10 22.49 9.87
CA VAL A 601 0.03 22.11 10.74
C VAL A 601 1.31 22.87 10.34
N LEU A 602 1.60 22.98 9.04
CA LEU A 602 2.77 23.73 8.56
C LEU A 602 2.66 25.23 8.84
N SER A 603 1.45 25.80 8.84
CA SER A 603 1.22 27.23 9.12
C SER A 603 1.19 27.60 10.61
N GLY A 604 1.05 26.61 11.49
CA GLY A 604 0.99 26.83 12.94
C GLY A 604 2.36 27.18 13.55
N ASN A 605 2.34 27.54 14.84
CA ASN A 605 3.58 27.66 15.62
C ASN A 605 4.33 26.32 15.60
N GLY A 606 5.67 26.38 15.52
CA GLY A 606 6.53 25.19 15.44
C GLY A 606 6.24 24.14 16.53
N ASP A 607 5.76 24.57 17.69
CA ASP A 607 5.42 23.73 18.85
C ASP A 607 4.23 22.79 18.64
N SER A 608 3.39 23.06 17.63
CA SER A 608 2.23 22.21 17.31
C SER A 608 2.59 21.01 16.44
N LEU A 609 3.75 21.02 15.78
CA LEU A 609 4.22 19.94 14.93
C LEU A 609 4.96 18.90 15.77
N GLY A 610 4.46 17.68 15.78
CA GLY A 610 5.14 16.53 16.38
C GLY A 610 4.94 15.25 15.60
N TYR A 611 5.74 14.23 15.92
CA TYR A 611 5.81 12.97 15.20
C TYR A 611 4.44 12.29 15.10
N ALA A 612 3.70 12.23 16.23
CA ALA A 612 2.37 11.64 16.27
C ALA A 612 1.43 12.24 15.21
N CYS A 613 1.43 13.57 15.06
CA CYS A 613 0.58 14.23 14.08
C CYS A 613 1.02 13.91 12.64
N ALA A 614 2.33 13.90 12.37
CA ALA A 614 2.86 13.60 11.04
C ALA A 614 2.58 12.14 10.64
N ALA A 615 2.81 11.19 11.56
CA ALA A 615 2.53 9.77 11.36
C ALA A 615 1.04 9.53 11.08
N GLU A 616 0.14 10.13 11.86
CA GLU A 616 -1.31 10.01 11.65
C GLU A 616 -1.78 10.56 10.28
N LEU A 617 -1.17 11.65 9.79
CA LEU A 617 -1.47 12.19 8.45
C LEU A 617 -1.06 11.21 7.35
N VAL A 618 0.08 10.53 7.49
CA VAL A 618 0.56 9.52 6.54
C VAL A 618 -0.24 8.22 6.64
N HIS A 619 -0.64 7.78 7.84
CA HIS A 619 -1.60 6.67 7.99
C HIS A 619 -2.94 6.98 7.31
N THR A 620 -3.48 8.19 7.53
CA THR A 620 -4.73 8.62 6.88
C THR A 620 -4.60 8.59 5.35
N LEU A 621 -3.46 9.05 4.82
CA LEU A 621 -3.18 8.99 3.39
C LEU A 621 -3.18 7.54 2.87
N GLU A 622 -2.53 6.61 3.58
CA GLU A 622 -2.50 5.21 3.17
C GLU A 622 -3.90 4.57 3.22
N GLU A 623 -4.69 4.85 4.25
CA GLU A 623 -6.08 4.37 4.37
C GLU A 623 -6.95 4.83 3.17
N ILE A 624 -6.80 6.09 2.73
CA ILE A 624 -7.52 6.62 1.56
C ILE A 624 -7.22 5.82 0.29
N VAL A 625 -5.96 5.39 0.12
CA VAL A 625 -5.52 4.62 -1.05
C VAL A 625 -6.08 3.20 -1.00
N VAL A 626 -6.00 2.55 0.17
CA VAL A 626 -6.55 1.20 0.37
C VAL A 626 -8.06 1.20 0.14
N ASP A 627 -8.78 2.15 0.73
CA ASP A 627 -10.23 2.34 0.53
C ASP A 627 -10.59 2.49 -0.96
N GLU A 628 -9.77 3.20 -1.74
CA GLU A 628 -10.01 3.33 -3.17
C GLU A 628 -9.87 1.97 -3.86
N ILE A 629 -8.79 1.24 -3.62
CA ILE A 629 -8.54 -0.06 -4.26
C ILE A 629 -9.62 -1.07 -3.88
N GLU A 630 -10.01 -1.13 -2.61
CA GLU A 630 -11.12 -1.96 -2.12
C GLU A 630 -12.43 -1.61 -2.85
N SER A 631 -12.70 -0.31 -3.02
CA SER A 631 -13.86 0.16 -3.78
C SER A 631 -13.84 -0.30 -5.23
N TRP A 632 -12.67 -0.28 -5.88
CA TRP A 632 -12.49 -0.79 -7.25
C TRP A 632 -12.75 -2.29 -7.34
N GLN A 633 -12.18 -3.06 -6.42
CA GLN A 633 -12.34 -4.51 -6.37
C GLN A 633 -13.80 -4.89 -6.08
N ALA A 634 -14.53 -4.13 -5.27
CA ALA A 634 -15.96 -4.36 -5.06
C ALA A 634 -16.79 -4.15 -6.33
N VAL A 635 -16.38 -3.24 -7.24
CA VAL A 635 -17.08 -3.00 -8.52
C VAL A 635 -16.77 -4.08 -9.56
N PHE A 636 -15.50 -4.42 -9.72
CA PHE A 636 -15.05 -5.32 -10.78
C PHE A 636 -14.94 -6.79 -10.34
N GLY A 637 -14.90 -7.08 -9.04
CA GLY A 637 -14.77 -8.43 -8.51
C GLY A 637 -15.80 -9.41 -9.03
N ALA A 638 -17.00 -8.92 -9.39
CA ALA A 638 -18.07 -9.71 -10.00
C ALA A 638 -18.11 -9.66 -11.54
N LYS A 639 -17.33 -8.79 -12.20
CA LYS A 639 -17.37 -8.54 -13.65
C LYS A 639 -16.29 -9.35 -14.38
N HIS A 640 -16.40 -10.67 -14.37
CA HIS A 640 -15.51 -11.53 -15.17
C HIS A 640 -15.70 -11.30 -16.68
N ILE A 641 -14.66 -11.57 -17.48
CA ILE A 641 -14.80 -11.60 -18.95
C ILE A 641 -15.76 -12.77 -19.27
N ALA A 642 -16.98 -12.43 -19.66
CA ALA A 642 -18.03 -13.37 -20.01
C ALA A 642 -18.56 -13.05 -21.42
N LEU A 643 -19.29 -14.01 -21.99
CA LEU A 643 -20.02 -13.77 -23.23
C LEU A 643 -21.03 -12.64 -23.01
N PRO A 644 -21.17 -11.69 -23.95
CA PRO A 644 -22.20 -10.67 -23.88
C PRO A 644 -23.57 -11.35 -23.89
N ALA A 645 -24.37 -11.11 -22.84
CA ALA A 645 -25.73 -11.63 -22.67
C ALA A 645 -26.77 -10.76 -23.37
#